data_AF-A0A971S7K5-F1
#
_entry.id   AF-A0A971S7K5-F1
#
_cell.length_a   1.000
_cell.length_b   1.000
_cell.length_c   1.000
_cell.angle_alpha   90.00
_cell.angle_beta   90.00
_cell.angle_gamma   90.00
#
_symmetry.space_group_name_H-M   'P 1'
#
loop_
_entity.id
_entity.type
_entity.pdbx_description
1 polymer ?
#
loop_
_entity_poly.entity_id
_entity_poly.type
_entity_poly.pdbx_seq_one_letter_code
_entity_poly.pdbx_strand_id
1 'polypeptide(L)'
;MRYSKELRDEIGNIYPRKNLYLLDLANSSDNEALNLKKNKDSHPYIIAYNQYKDNEKTFLTNLDQELKQYESTISDEKIIKDYKVEFYKAEKELGFYTDYVELDYDALLKVRISSHKLRHIPEIIYTYENISKDLEVKKTKLNNLDLDEVNRISKDIEAFNTQRKNDLEKEIENIKQKKKSGLISAKAYTNEVRVANTRYKEDILAYSYNNPKKSLEEEIKNLEHHLKIDIATQKKVMESDISDSRRKTPQEIEKNFPINTLISALIPGLGQLLNKQYVKALLFFIGSLFTYIIAIPYFLGYGNYQGEGFFGLISLAQDGARMDRSIIFMIEGIIAIIFALIALFILFASFKDVRKTETDAIKGIRVKTWFETTQNIESEGFPYLVSIPAYVLIAFIVLIPIITTFLISFTNMDPDHQTKFNWIGFANYALVAKGEGIAGGAFWLILRWTLMWTVGATTFAIAIGFILSLIVNQDRVIGKKLFRTIYILPWAVPAFITIMFFSLMVSRNGPLTQIINDIFGVSLDIKNSTNQTRIFLILLQGWLGSSYVFLLSTGVLQGIPKDLYEAAEIDGAKGFQQTLRITIPLVLFQTAPLLINQYTFNFNNFSIIYLFNRGGPFFPSLYGNLAGSSDLLISYIYKLTVQNQYQGIGAAITIVISLVLMFISYLGYRNTKAFKED
;
A
#
# COMPACT_ATOMS: atom_id res chain seq x y z
N MET A 1 32.01 -28.66 -13.34
CA MET A 1 32.34 -27.30 -12.86
C MET A 1 33.46 -27.39 -11.85
N ARG A 2 34.55 -26.64 -12.05
CA ARG A 2 35.66 -26.56 -11.09
C ARG A 2 35.24 -25.72 -9.88
N TYR A 3 35.80 -26.01 -8.71
CA TYR A 3 35.61 -25.21 -7.51
C TYR A 3 36.19 -23.80 -7.74
N SER A 4 35.53 -22.76 -7.19
CA SER A 4 36.10 -21.41 -7.19
C SER A 4 37.38 -21.39 -6.36
N LYS A 5 38.44 -20.70 -6.79
CA LYS A 5 39.69 -20.56 -6.02
C LYS A 5 39.54 -19.60 -4.84
N GLU A 6 38.59 -18.68 -4.95
CA GLU A 6 38.34 -17.61 -3.98
C GLU A 6 36.88 -17.66 -3.53
N LEU A 7 36.63 -17.17 -2.31
CA LEU A 7 35.30 -16.95 -1.76
C LEU A 7 34.97 -15.47 -1.77
N ARG A 8 33.67 -15.17 -1.78
CA ARG A 8 33.15 -13.80 -1.64
C ARG A 8 32.21 -13.72 -0.45
N ASP A 9 32.32 -12.62 0.28
CA ASP A 9 31.33 -12.26 1.29
C ASP A 9 30.12 -11.52 0.68
N GLU A 10 29.13 -11.15 1.48
CA GLU A 10 27.91 -10.50 0.97
C GLU A 10 28.18 -9.08 0.42
N ILE A 11 29.23 -8.42 0.92
CA ILE A 11 29.62 -7.05 0.54
C ILE A 11 30.49 -7.07 -0.72
N GLY A 12 30.98 -8.24 -1.13
CA GLY A 12 31.77 -8.45 -2.35
C GLY A 12 33.27 -8.50 -2.11
N ASN A 13 33.72 -8.53 -0.85
CA ASN A 13 35.14 -8.72 -0.55
C ASN A 13 35.56 -10.15 -0.87
N ILE A 14 36.80 -10.31 -1.33
CA ILE A 14 37.37 -11.56 -1.79
C ILE A 14 38.25 -12.15 -0.69
N TYR A 15 38.11 -13.45 -0.43
CA TYR A 15 38.86 -14.19 0.57
C TYR A 15 39.49 -15.46 -0.02
N PRO A 16 40.70 -15.84 0.42
CA PRO A 16 41.27 -17.14 0.06
C PRO A 16 40.48 -18.28 0.72
N ARG A 17 40.47 -19.47 0.11
CA ARG A 17 39.92 -20.66 0.77
C ARG A 17 40.79 -21.07 1.96
N LYS A 18 40.14 -21.38 3.08
CA LYS A 18 40.78 -22.06 4.22
C LYS A 18 40.74 -23.57 4.03
N ASN A 19 39.74 -24.06 3.30
CA ASN A 19 39.67 -25.46 2.92
C ASN A 19 40.70 -25.80 1.82
N LEU A 20 41.88 -26.24 2.25
CA LEU A 20 42.98 -26.57 1.34
C LEU A 20 42.64 -27.74 0.41
N TYR A 21 41.83 -28.71 0.84
CA TYR A 21 41.37 -29.80 -0.03
C TYR A 21 40.54 -29.28 -1.22
N LEU A 22 39.61 -28.36 -0.98
CA LEU A 22 38.82 -27.74 -2.05
C LEU A 22 39.67 -26.81 -2.94
N LEU A 23 40.68 -26.16 -2.37
CA LEU A 23 41.63 -25.34 -3.11
C LEU A 23 42.50 -26.19 -4.05
N ASP A 24 43.01 -27.32 -3.57
CA ASP A 24 43.80 -28.26 -4.36
C ASP A 24 42.95 -28.89 -5.47
N LEU A 25 41.68 -29.23 -5.20
CA LEU A 25 40.72 -29.63 -6.22
C LEU A 25 40.42 -28.54 -7.25
N ALA A 26 40.47 -27.26 -6.87
CA ALA A 26 40.29 -26.14 -7.79
C ALA A 26 41.51 -25.92 -8.69
N ASN A 27 42.71 -26.27 -8.21
CA ASN A 27 43.99 -26.10 -8.91
C ASN A 27 44.40 -27.31 -9.75
N SER A 28 43.87 -28.49 -9.44
CA SER A 28 44.22 -29.77 -10.10
C SER A 28 43.67 -29.90 -11.52
N SER A 29 44.40 -30.64 -12.37
CA SER A 29 43.87 -31.15 -13.64
C SER A 29 42.80 -32.23 -13.40
N ASP A 30 42.01 -32.57 -14.42
CA ASP A 30 40.84 -33.45 -14.23
C ASP A 30 41.23 -34.86 -13.73
N ASN A 31 42.40 -35.39 -14.14
CA ASN A 31 42.93 -36.67 -13.65
C ASN A 31 43.45 -36.60 -12.21
N GLU A 32 44.13 -35.50 -11.84
CA GLU A 32 44.62 -35.26 -10.47
C GLU A 32 43.46 -35.06 -9.50
N ALA A 33 42.43 -34.30 -9.91
CA ALA A 33 41.22 -34.11 -9.13
C ALA A 33 40.48 -35.43 -8.87
N LEU A 34 40.51 -36.37 -9.81
CA LEU A 34 39.93 -37.71 -9.64
C LEU A 34 40.71 -38.52 -8.57
N ASN A 35 42.03 -38.41 -8.57
CA ASN A 35 42.89 -39.09 -7.59
C ASN A 35 42.72 -38.49 -6.18
N LEU A 36 42.68 -37.16 -6.07
CA LEU A 36 42.41 -36.46 -4.81
C LEU A 36 41.04 -36.83 -4.22
N LYS A 37 40.01 -36.98 -5.07
CA LYS A 37 38.67 -37.43 -4.63
C LYS A 37 38.67 -38.87 -4.12
N LYS A 38 39.42 -39.77 -4.78
CA LYS A 38 39.55 -41.17 -4.32
C LYS A 38 40.27 -41.27 -2.97
N ASN A 39 41.24 -40.38 -2.72
CA ASN A 39 42.06 -40.37 -1.52
C ASN A 39 41.68 -39.23 -0.54
N LYS A 40 40.41 -38.78 -0.54
CA LYS A 40 39.93 -37.63 0.26
C LYS A 40 40.33 -37.74 1.73
N ASP A 41 40.13 -38.90 2.33
CA ASP A 41 40.33 -39.13 3.77
C ASP A 41 41.82 -39.08 4.19
N SER A 42 42.73 -39.24 3.24
CA SER A 42 44.18 -39.15 3.49
C SER A 42 44.74 -37.72 3.36
N HIS A 43 43.93 -36.75 2.94
CA HIS A 43 44.37 -35.38 2.74
C HIS A 43 44.67 -34.69 4.08
N PRO A 44 45.82 -34.00 4.25
CA PRO A 44 46.22 -33.41 5.53
C PRO A 44 45.17 -32.48 6.15
N TYR A 45 44.55 -31.63 5.32
CA TYR A 45 43.44 -30.77 5.76
C TYR A 45 42.21 -31.57 6.23
N ILE A 46 41.84 -32.66 5.55
CA ILE A 46 40.66 -33.46 5.93
C ILE A 46 40.90 -34.16 7.26
N ILE A 47 42.10 -34.67 7.49
CA ILE A 47 42.50 -35.27 8.79
C ILE A 47 42.40 -34.23 9.91
N ALA A 48 43.00 -33.05 9.72
CA ALA A 48 42.95 -31.96 10.70
C ALA A 48 41.50 -31.47 10.94
N TYR A 49 40.71 -31.35 9.88
CA TYR A 49 39.30 -30.95 9.96
C TYR A 49 38.45 -31.98 10.70
N ASN A 50 38.64 -33.27 10.43
CA ASN A 50 37.92 -34.34 11.15
C ASN A 50 38.30 -34.36 12.63
N GLN A 51 39.59 -34.20 12.95
CA GLN A 51 40.05 -34.07 14.34
C GLN A 51 39.42 -32.85 15.04
N TYR A 52 39.38 -31.70 14.36
CA TYR A 52 38.65 -30.52 14.85
C TYR A 52 37.17 -30.83 15.10
N LYS A 53 36.48 -31.54 14.19
CA LYS A 53 35.06 -31.89 14.36
C LYS A 53 34.80 -32.86 15.50
N ASP A 54 35.69 -33.82 15.75
CA ASP A 54 35.60 -34.72 16.90
C ASP A 54 35.85 -33.98 18.21
N ASN A 55 36.84 -33.07 18.23
CA ASN A 55 37.10 -32.18 19.36
C ASN A 55 35.91 -31.25 19.63
N GLU A 56 35.31 -30.67 18.58
CA GLU A 56 34.14 -29.79 18.66
C GLU A 56 32.94 -30.54 19.24
N LYS A 57 32.70 -31.77 18.80
CA LYS A 57 31.61 -32.60 19.34
C LYS A 57 31.79 -32.90 20.82
N THR A 58 33.01 -33.25 21.23
CA THR A 58 33.34 -33.50 22.64
C THR A 58 33.18 -32.23 23.48
N PHE A 59 33.73 -31.11 22.98
CA PHE A 59 33.60 -29.80 23.60
C PHE A 59 32.14 -29.38 23.79
N LEU A 60 31.32 -29.46 22.75
CA LEU A 60 29.90 -29.09 22.83
C LEU A 60 29.11 -29.97 23.80
N THR A 61 29.45 -31.26 23.91
CA THR A 61 28.82 -32.18 24.87
C THR A 61 29.16 -31.80 26.30
N ASN A 62 30.44 -31.52 26.58
CA ASN A 62 30.90 -31.08 27.90
C ASN A 62 30.32 -29.70 28.24
N LEU A 63 30.31 -28.78 27.28
CA LEU A 63 29.75 -27.44 27.44
C LEU A 63 28.27 -27.48 27.79
N ASP A 64 27.46 -28.36 27.18
CA ASP A 64 26.04 -28.49 27.54
C ASP A 64 25.84 -28.96 29.00
N GLN A 65 26.69 -29.85 29.49
CA GLN A 65 26.68 -30.28 30.89
C GLN A 65 27.13 -29.15 31.82
N GLU A 66 28.22 -28.45 31.49
CA GLU A 66 28.70 -27.29 32.24
C GLU A 66 27.65 -26.17 32.29
N LEU A 67 26.96 -25.90 31.18
CA LEU A 67 25.93 -24.86 31.12
C LEU A 67 24.74 -25.21 32.02
N LYS A 68 24.30 -26.47 32.06
CA LYS A 68 23.24 -26.91 32.99
C LYS A 68 23.66 -26.77 34.46
N GLN A 69 24.91 -27.10 34.77
CA GLN A 69 25.46 -26.94 36.11
C GLN A 69 25.56 -25.45 36.48
N TYR A 70 26.13 -24.63 35.60
CA TYR A 70 26.24 -23.17 35.81
C TYR A 70 24.86 -22.52 35.96
N GLU A 71 23.91 -22.89 35.11
CA GLU A 71 22.53 -22.43 35.17
C GLU A 71 21.89 -22.74 36.55
N SER A 72 22.21 -23.89 37.15
CA SER A 72 21.68 -24.26 38.48
C SER A 72 22.30 -23.45 39.64
N THR A 73 23.46 -22.82 39.44
CA THR A 73 24.11 -22.00 40.47
C THR A 73 23.57 -20.57 40.54
N ILE A 74 22.80 -20.14 39.54
CA ILE A 74 22.30 -18.79 39.40
C ILE A 74 20.88 -18.69 39.99
N SER A 75 20.70 -17.82 40.98
CA SER A 75 19.40 -17.54 41.63
C SER A 75 18.66 -16.32 41.06
N ASP A 76 19.13 -15.75 39.96
CA ASP A 76 18.56 -14.55 39.34
C ASP A 76 17.23 -14.82 38.62
N GLU A 77 16.51 -13.74 38.29
CA GLU A 77 15.36 -13.80 37.39
C GLU A 77 15.74 -14.42 36.04
N LYS A 78 14.78 -15.11 35.42
CA LYS A 78 14.98 -15.89 34.19
C LYS A 78 15.70 -15.10 33.09
N ILE A 79 15.35 -13.83 32.89
CA ILE A 79 15.95 -12.99 31.84
C ILE A 79 17.46 -12.79 32.08
N ILE A 80 17.84 -12.40 33.30
CA ILE A 80 19.26 -12.21 33.66
C ILE A 80 20.01 -13.55 33.59
N LYS A 81 19.38 -14.60 34.11
CA LYS A 81 19.91 -15.96 34.08
C LYS A 81 20.24 -16.41 32.65
N ASP A 82 19.31 -16.23 31.72
CA ASP A 82 19.48 -16.56 30.30
C ASP A 82 20.70 -15.82 29.70
N TYR A 83 20.84 -14.51 29.98
CA TYR A 83 21.97 -13.72 29.51
C TYR A 83 23.30 -14.11 30.17
N LYS A 84 23.34 -14.41 31.47
CA LYS A 84 24.55 -14.88 32.17
C LYS A 84 25.02 -16.23 31.61
N VAL A 85 24.09 -17.16 31.37
CA VAL A 85 24.37 -18.45 30.72
C VAL A 85 24.89 -18.23 29.30
N GLU A 86 24.29 -17.30 28.54
CA GLU A 86 24.74 -16.96 27.19
C GLU A 86 26.14 -16.31 27.16
N PHE A 87 26.45 -15.46 28.14
CA PHE A 87 27.78 -14.87 28.34
C PHE A 87 28.83 -15.95 28.64
N TYR A 88 28.56 -16.84 29.61
CA TYR A 88 29.45 -17.95 29.95
C TYR A 88 29.68 -18.88 28.76
N LYS A 89 28.62 -19.18 28.00
CA LYS A 89 28.73 -19.92 26.74
C LYS A 89 29.64 -19.22 25.74
N ALA A 90 29.46 -17.91 25.54
CA ALA A 90 30.26 -17.13 24.60
C ALA A 90 31.75 -17.13 25.00
N GLU A 91 32.07 -17.05 26.30
CA GLU A 91 33.44 -17.13 26.82
C GLU A 91 34.09 -18.47 26.48
N LYS A 92 33.41 -19.58 26.75
CA LYS A 92 33.90 -20.93 26.43
C LYS A 92 34.05 -21.15 24.94
N GLU A 93 33.05 -20.74 24.14
CA GLU A 93 33.12 -20.82 22.68
C GLU A 93 34.28 -19.97 22.14
N LEU A 94 34.51 -18.76 22.67
CA LEU A 94 35.63 -17.92 22.26
C LEU A 94 36.97 -18.63 22.48
N GLY A 95 37.18 -19.19 23.68
CA GLY A 95 38.41 -19.92 24.00
C GLY A 95 38.65 -21.11 23.08
N PHE A 96 37.61 -21.93 22.84
CA PHE A 96 37.74 -23.12 22.01
C PHE A 96 37.94 -22.81 20.52
N TYR A 97 37.13 -21.91 19.93
CA TYR A 97 37.17 -21.68 18.48
C TYR A 97 38.36 -20.84 18.01
N THR A 98 39.03 -20.11 18.92
CA THR A 98 40.21 -19.29 18.58
C THR A 98 41.33 -20.14 17.97
N ASP A 99 41.53 -21.37 18.48
CA ASP A 99 42.57 -22.29 18.00
C ASP A 99 42.33 -22.80 16.57
N TYR A 100 41.09 -22.71 16.07
CA TYR A 100 40.68 -23.27 14.78
C TYR A 100 40.36 -22.19 13.73
N VAL A 101 40.59 -20.91 14.04
CA VAL A 101 40.25 -19.79 13.15
C VAL A 101 40.94 -19.94 11.79
N GLU A 102 42.20 -20.34 11.74
CA GLU A 102 42.94 -20.52 10.48
C GLU A 102 42.47 -21.74 9.68
N LEU A 103 41.87 -22.73 10.34
CA LEU A 103 41.40 -23.96 9.71
C LEU A 103 40.05 -23.78 9.02
N ASP A 104 39.13 -23.01 9.61
CA ASP A 104 37.75 -22.93 9.13
C ASP A 104 37.08 -21.57 9.34
N TYR A 105 36.27 -21.13 8.36
CA TYR A 105 35.56 -19.87 8.45
C TYR A 105 34.35 -19.90 9.39
N ASP A 106 33.74 -21.07 9.68
CA ASP A 106 32.70 -21.14 10.71
C ASP A 106 33.29 -20.96 12.11
N ALA A 107 34.50 -21.48 12.38
CA ALA A 107 35.25 -21.19 13.60
C ALA A 107 35.54 -19.69 13.76
N LEU A 108 36.00 -19.02 12.69
CA LEU A 108 36.18 -17.55 12.69
C LEU A 108 34.86 -16.82 13.00
N LEU A 109 33.75 -17.25 12.40
CA LEU A 109 32.45 -16.65 12.66
C LEU A 109 32.03 -16.83 14.13
N LYS A 110 32.24 -18.02 14.70
CA LYS A 110 31.95 -18.29 16.11
C LYS A 110 32.73 -17.37 17.05
N VAL A 111 34.02 -17.18 16.81
CA VAL A 111 34.86 -16.22 17.55
C VAL A 111 34.30 -14.81 17.48
N ARG A 112 33.92 -14.33 16.27
CA ARG A 112 33.32 -12.99 16.08
C ARG A 112 31.99 -12.85 16.81
N ILE A 113 31.11 -13.85 16.72
CA ILE A 113 29.82 -13.88 17.43
C ILE A 113 30.02 -13.82 18.93
N SER A 114 30.88 -14.68 19.48
CA SER A 114 31.19 -14.72 20.91
C SER A 114 31.78 -13.39 21.39
N SER A 115 32.66 -12.78 20.62
CA SER A 115 33.25 -11.47 20.95
C SER A 115 32.19 -10.36 21.06
N HIS A 116 31.20 -10.33 20.16
CA HIS A 116 30.09 -9.38 20.25
C HIS A 116 29.19 -9.65 21.44
N LYS A 117 28.89 -10.93 21.73
CA LYS A 117 28.11 -11.29 22.92
C LYS A 117 28.80 -10.88 24.22
N LEU A 118 30.10 -11.15 24.35
CA LEU A 118 30.89 -10.75 25.51
C LEU A 118 30.97 -9.23 25.70
N ARG A 119 30.90 -8.46 24.60
CA ARG A 119 30.86 -6.99 24.65
C ARG A 119 29.50 -6.45 25.09
N HIS A 120 28.40 -6.98 24.53
CA HIS A 120 27.07 -6.41 24.67
C HIS A 120 26.27 -6.94 25.87
N ILE A 121 26.40 -8.23 26.20
CA ILE A 121 25.62 -8.85 27.28
C ILE A 121 25.83 -8.19 28.66
N PRO A 122 27.06 -7.82 29.08
CA PRO A 122 27.24 -7.13 30.36
C PRO A 122 26.46 -5.82 30.47
N GLU A 123 26.37 -5.07 29.37
CA GLU A 123 25.59 -3.82 29.33
C GLU A 123 24.10 -4.10 29.46
N ILE A 124 23.58 -5.12 28.77
CA ILE A 124 22.18 -5.55 28.86
C ILE A 124 21.82 -5.97 30.29
N ILE A 125 22.68 -6.77 30.94
CA ILE A 125 22.50 -7.18 32.33
C ILE A 125 22.48 -5.96 33.26
N TYR A 126 23.46 -5.06 33.11
CA TYR A 126 23.56 -3.84 33.92
C TYR A 126 22.31 -2.95 33.77
N THR A 127 21.85 -2.72 32.54
CA THR A 127 20.63 -1.94 32.27
C THR A 127 19.40 -2.59 32.91
N TYR A 128 19.25 -3.91 32.77
CA TYR A 128 18.13 -4.64 33.37
C TYR A 128 18.14 -4.55 34.89
N GLU A 129 19.29 -4.82 35.52
CA GLU A 129 19.43 -4.82 36.99
C GLU A 129 19.16 -3.44 37.58
N ASN A 130 19.67 -2.36 36.95
CA ASN A 130 19.44 -1.00 37.45
C ASN A 130 17.98 -0.58 37.34
N ILE A 131 17.36 -0.77 36.18
CA ILE A 131 15.96 -0.39 35.98
C ILE A 131 15.05 -1.23 36.88
N SER A 132 15.33 -2.53 37.02
CA SER A 132 14.56 -3.42 37.90
C SER A 132 14.68 -3.02 39.38
N LYS A 133 15.88 -2.66 39.82
CA LYS A 133 16.12 -2.16 41.18
C LYS A 133 15.38 -0.85 41.44
N ASP A 134 15.45 0.10 40.52
CA ASP A 134 14.71 1.37 40.65
C ASP A 134 13.20 1.12 40.69
N LEU A 135 12.72 0.20 39.85
CA LEU A 135 11.32 -0.19 39.80
C LEU A 135 10.87 -0.85 41.12
N GLU A 136 11.69 -1.71 41.73
CA GLU A 136 11.42 -2.31 43.04
C GLU A 136 11.36 -1.25 44.15
N VAL A 137 12.31 -0.30 44.15
CA VAL A 137 12.33 0.83 45.08
C VAL A 137 11.05 1.66 44.95
N LYS A 138 10.61 1.95 43.72
CA LYS A 138 9.39 2.74 43.45
C LYS A 138 8.13 1.97 43.82
N LYS A 139 8.04 0.67 43.53
CA LYS A 139 6.93 -0.21 43.94
C LYS A 139 6.82 -0.32 45.46
N THR A 140 7.95 -0.47 46.14
CA THR A 140 8.00 -0.50 47.61
C THR A 140 7.55 0.83 48.21
N LYS A 141 8.03 1.96 47.65
CA LYS A 141 7.57 3.30 48.06
C LYS A 141 6.06 3.48 47.85
N LEU A 142 5.52 3.04 46.71
CA LEU A 142 4.09 3.11 46.41
C LEU A 142 3.26 2.31 47.43
N ASN A 143 3.72 1.10 47.79
CA ASN A 143 3.03 0.25 48.77
C ASN A 143 3.09 0.80 50.20
N ASN A 144 4.13 1.56 50.53
CA ASN A 144 4.36 2.14 51.86
C ASN A 144 3.96 3.63 51.97
N LEU A 145 3.13 4.13 51.04
CA LEU A 145 2.66 5.51 51.08
C LEU A 145 1.77 5.78 52.31
N ASP A 146 1.97 6.92 52.95
CA ASP A 146 1.05 7.44 53.95
C ASP A 146 -0.27 7.88 53.28
N LEU A 147 -1.33 7.12 53.55
CA LEU A 147 -2.65 7.37 52.98
C LEU A 147 -3.25 8.70 53.48
N ASP A 148 -2.91 9.15 54.69
CA ASP A 148 -3.42 10.40 55.25
C ASP A 148 -2.80 11.60 54.54
N GLU A 149 -1.50 11.56 54.28
CA GLU A 149 -0.80 12.56 53.47
C GLU A 149 -1.33 12.60 52.03
N VAL A 150 -1.53 11.43 51.39
CA VAL A 150 -2.10 11.34 50.03
C VAL A 150 -3.50 11.98 49.98
N ASN A 151 -4.34 11.70 50.98
CA ASN A 151 -5.69 12.26 51.05
C ASN A 151 -5.67 13.78 51.27
N ARG A 152 -4.74 14.29 52.09
CA ARG A 152 -4.53 15.74 52.29
C ARG A 152 -4.13 16.43 50.97
N ILE A 153 -3.09 15.92 50.30
CA ILE A 153 -2.61 16.49 49.04
C ILE A 153 -3.68 16.40 47.95
N SER A 154 -4.48 15.34 47.93
CA SER A 154 -5.60 15.21 46.98
C SER A 154 -6.64 16.32 47.16
N LYS A 155 -6.95 16.70 48.42
CA LYS A 155 -7.81 17.86 48.70
C LYS A 155 -7.18 19.18 48.27
N ASP A 156 -5.87 19.36 48.48
CA ASP A 156 -5.15 20.55 48.02
C ASP A 156 -5.16 20.68 46.49
N ILE A 157 -5.07 19.55 45.78
CA ILE A 157 -5.20 19.49 44.31
C ILE A 157 -6.63 19.85 43.87
N GLU A 158 -7.67 19.36 44.55
CA GLU A 158 -9.05 19.75 44.26
C GLU A 158 -9.28 21.27 44.47
N ALA A 159 -8.71 21.83 45.53
CA ALA A 159 -8.74 23.26 45.80
C ALA A 159 -8.01 24.06 44.70
N PHE A 160 -6.80 23.64 44.32
CA PHE A 160 -6.05 24.24 43.22
C PHE A 160 -6.81 24.17 41.90
N ASN A 161 -7.38 23.02 41.56
CA ASN A 161 -8.17 22.84 40.33
C ASN A 161 -9.37 23.78 40.29
N THR A 162 -10.03 23.97 41.43
CA THR A 162 -11.15 24.91 41.58
C THR A 162 -10.69 26.36 41.41
N GLN A 163 -9.60 26.74 42.07
CA GLN A 163 -9.02 28.09 41.94
C GLN A 163 -8.57 28.38 40.51
N ARG A 164 -7.81 27.47 39.90
CA ARG A 164 -7.28 27.64 38.55
C ARG A 164 -8.40 27.69 37.50
N LYS A 165 -9.51 26.97 37.72
CA LYS A 165 -10.72 27.08 36.90
C LYS A 165 -11.33 28.48 36.99
N ASN A 166 -11.46 29.05 38.19
CA ASN A 166 -11.94 30.42 38.37
C ASN A 166 -11.00 31.44 37.71
N ASP A 167 -9.67 31.22 37.75
CA ASP A 167 -8.70 32.08 37.09
C ASP A 167 -8.77 31.99 35.56
N LEU A 168 -9.00 30.79 35.02
CA LEU A 168 -9.27 30.61 33.59
C LEU A 168 -10.53 31.38 33.16
N GLU A 169 -11.61 31.31 33.95
CA GLU A 169 -12.86 32.05 33.67
C GLU A 169 -12.61 33.57 33.64
N LYS A 170 -11.82 34.10 34.58
CA LYS A 170 -11.39 35.51 34.58
C LYS A 170 -10.51 35.86 33.38
N GLU A 171 -9.56 34.99 33.03
CA GLU A 171 -8.66 35.18 31.87
C GLU A 171 -9.46 35.22 30.57
N ILE A 172 -10.42 34.32 30.40
CA ILE A 172 -11.33 34.29 29.24
C ILE A 172 -12.21 35.55 29.21
N GLU A 173 -12.74 36.02 30.34
CA GLU A 173 -13.55 37.24 30.37
C GLU A 173 -12.70 38.49 30.04
N ASN A 174 -11.43 38.55 30.47
CA ASN A 174 -10.50 39.60 30.06
C ASN A 174 -10.19 39.54 28.56
N ILE A 175 -9.90 38.36 28.01
CA ILE A 175 -9.69 38.15 26.56
C ILE A 175 -10.94 38.59 25.77
N LYS A 176 -12.13 38.32 26.30
CA LYS A 176 -13.41 38.76 25.71
C LYS A 176 -13.60 40.27 25.80
N GLN A 177 -13.18 40.92 26.89
CA GLN A 177 -13.18 42.39 27.01
C GLN A 177 -12.21 43.03 26.02
N LYS A 178 -10.98 42.50 25.86
CA LYS A 178 -10.01 42.95 24.86
C LYS A 178 -10.55 42.85 23.43
N LYS A 179 -11.33 41.81 23.13
CA LYS A 179 -12.04 41.69 21.86
C LYS A 179 -13.12 42.76 21.73
N LYS A 180 -13.93 42.99 22.77
CA LYS A 180 -15.00 44.01 22.77
C LYS A 180 -14.45 45.44 22.62
N SER A 181 -13.29 45.74 23.21
CA SER A 181 -12.63 47.05 23.10
C SER A 181 -11.82 47.23 21.80
N GLY A 182 -11.74 46.20 20.94
CA GLY A 182 -11.02 46.26 19.67
C GLY A 182 -9.50 46.10 19.76
N LEU A 183 -8.94 45.79 20.94
CA LEU A 183 -7.50 45.58 21.14
C LEU A 183 -6.97 44.32 20.44
N ILE A 184 -7.81 43.29 20.28
CA ILE A 184 -7.45 42.03 19.61
C ILE A 184 -8.47 41.65 18.54
N SER A 185 -7.98 41.06 17.44
CA SER A 185 -8.85 40.57 16.35
C SER A 185 -9.67 39.34 16.77
N ALA A 186 -10.74 39.03 16.04
CA ALA A 186 -11.54 37.82 16.29
C ALA A 186 -10.72 36.52 16.17
N LYS A 187 -9.71 36.48 15.29
CA LYS A 187 -8.80 35.34 15.15
C LYS A 187 -7.82 35.25 16.33
N ALA A 188 -7.31 36.39 16.79
CA ALA A 188 -6.45 36.46 17.98
C ALA A 188 -7.21 35.99 19.23
N TYR A 189 -8.47 36.42 19.42
CA TYR A 189 -9.36 35.94 20.48
C TYR A 189 -9.47 34.40 20.51
N THR A 190 -9.78 33.76 19.37
CA THR A 190 -9.90 32.30 19.31
C THR A 190 -8.59 31.60 19.65
N ASN A 191 -7.45 32.14 19.19
CA ASN A 191 -6.13 31.60 19.51
C ASN A 191 -5.77 31.78 20.99
N GLU A 192 -6.00 32.96 21.57
CA GLU A 192 -5.73 33.25 22.98
C GLU A 192 -6.58 32.39 23.90
N VAL A 193 -7.87 32.22 23.61
CA VAL A 193 -8.75 31.30 24.37
C VAL A 193 -8.25 29.86 24.25
N ARG A 194 -7.82 29.42 23.06
CA ARG A 194 -7.25 28.07 22.89
C ARG A 194 -5.98 27.89 23.73
N VAL A 195 -5.07 28.87 23.68
CA VAL A 195 -3.82 28.86 24.46
C VAL A 195 -4.11 28.85 25.97
N ALA A 196 -5.05 29.67 26.44
CA ALA A 196 -5.47 29.68 27.86
C ALA A 196 -6.03 28.32 28.30
N ASN A 197 -6.87 27.68 27.47
CA ASN A 197 -7.38 26.33 27.74
C ASN A 197 -6.28 25.26 27.75
N THR A 198 -5.29 25.36 26.85
CA THR A 198 -4.14 24.44 26.83
C THR A 198 -3.29 24.63 28.10
N ARG A 199 -2.95 25.87 28.45
CA ARG A 199 -2.21 26.18 29.69
C ARG A 199 -2.96 25.66 30.92
N TYR A 200 -4.26 25.88 31.01
CA TYR A 200 -5.08 25.34 32.11
C TYR A 200 -4.95 23.81 32.25
N LYS A 201 -5.01 23.08 31.14
CA LYS A 201 -4.85 21.61 31.14
C LYS A 201 -3.44 21.20 31.56
N GLU A 202 -2.43 21.90 31.06
CA GLU A 202 -1.02 21.67 31.43
C GLU A 202 -0.78 21.97 32.92
N ASP A 203 -1.31 23.08 33.44
CA ASP A 203 -1.22 23.49 34.85
C ASP A 203 -1.86 22.44 35.77
N ILE A 204 -3.08 21.97 35.44
CA ILE A 204 -3.76 20.91 36.21
C ILE A 204 -2.96 19.61 36.16
N LEU A 205 -2.48 19.22 34.98
CA LEU A 205 -1.73 17.99 34.82
C LEU A 205 -0.43 18.06 35.63
N ALA A 206 0.34 19.15 35.49
CA ALA A 206 1.55 19.42 36.23
C ALA A 206 1.31 19.38 37.75
N TYR A 207 0.27 20.06 38.23
CA TYR A 207 -0.06 20.10 39.65
C TYR A 207 -0.55 18.73 40.17
N SER A 208 -1.18 17.93 39.32
CA SER A 208 -1.63 16.58 39.71
C SER A 208 -0.50 15.61 40.05
N TYR A 209 0.73 15.87 39.56
CA TYR A 209 1.92 15.10 39.93
C TYR A 209 2.42 15.40 41.34
N ASN A 210 1.91 16.45 42.01
CA ASN A 210 2.15 16.63 43.44
C ASN A 210 1.53 15.50 44.27
N ASN A 211 0.53 14.79 43.73
CA ASN A 211 0.02 13.58 44.36
C ASN A 211 1.10 12.48 44.27
N PRO A 212 1.68 12.06 45.41
CA PRO A 212 2.81 11.15 45.40
C PRO A 212 2.44 9.77 44.85
N LYS A 213 1.19 9.32 45.04
CA LYS A 213 0.66 8.08 44.43
C LYS A 213 0.68 8.18 42.91
N LYS A 214 0.09 9.25 42.36
CA LYS A 214 0.01 9.45 40.91
C LYS A 214 1.40 9.59 40.27
N SER A 215 2.31 10.34 40.90
CA SER A 215 3.69 10.47 40.41
C SER A 215 4.39 9.12 40.36
N LEU A 216 4.31 8.33 41.45
CA LEU A 216 4.94 7.02 41.53
C LEU A 216 4.35 6.03 40.52
N GLU A 217 3.04 6.03 40.30
CA GLU A 217 2.40 5.18 39.28
C GLU A 217 2.90 5.50 37.86
N GLU A 218 3.00 6.77 37.49
CA GLU A 218 3.52 7.16 36.17
C GLU A 218 5.04 6.90 36.04
N GLU A 219 5.82 7.10 37.11
CA GLU A 219 7.24 6.73 37.13
C GLU A 219 7.45 5.21 36.96
N ILE A 220 6.66 4.38 37.65
CA ILE A 220 6.71 2.92 37.51
C ILE A 220 6.38 2.52 36.08
N LYS A 221 5.31 3.09 35.50
CA LYS A 221 4.91 2.82 34.12
C LYS A 221 6.00 3.23 33.12
N ASN A 222 6.67 4.35 33.36
CA ASN A 222 7.80 4.79 32.56
C ASN A 222 8.98 3.81 32.66
N LEU A 223 9.35 3.39 33.87
CA LEU A 223 10.40 2.41 34.10
C LEU A 223 10.09 1.04 33.47
N GLU A 224 8.84 0.57 33.55
CA GLU A 224 8.40 -0.67 32.88
C GLU A 224 8.51 -0.56 31.35
N HIS A 225 8.21 0.61 30.79
CA HIS A 225 8.40 0.88 29.36
C HIS A 225 9.88 0.86 28.97
N HIS A 226 10.73 1.57 29.71
CA HIS A 226 12.18 1.60 29.50
C HIS A 226 12.81 0.22 29.62
N LEU A 227 12.47 -0.55 30.66
CA LEU A 227 12.96 -1.91 30.84
C LEU A 227 12.70 -2.79 29.61
N LYS A 228 11.55 -2.63 28.97
CA LYS A 228 11.20 -3.38 27.75
C LYS A 228 11.91 -2.85 26.52
N ILE A 229 11.89 -1.55 26.29
CA ILE A 229 12.38 -0.93 25.04
C ILE A 229 13.91 -0.91 25.00
N ASP A 230 14.56 -0.56 26.10
CA ASP A 230 16.01 -0.39 26.12
C ASP A 230 16.71 -1.74 25.94
N ILE A 231 16.21 -2.78 26.62
CA ILE A 231 16.71 -4.16 26.47
C ILE A 231 16.47 -4.70 25.05
N ALA A 232 15.29 -4.46 24.48
CA ALA A 232 15.00 -4.87 23.11
C ALA A 232 15.89 -4.14 22.09
N THR A 233 16.19 -2.86 22.35
CA THR A 233 17.06 -2.03 21.51
C THR A 233 18.50 -2.50 21.58
N GLN A 234 19.07 -2.68 22.77
CA GLN A 234 20.43 -3.21 22.95
C GLN A 234 20.57 -4.61 22.33
N LYS A 235 19.56 -5.48 22.49
CA LYS A 235 19.54 -6.78 21.80
C LYS A 235 19.56 -6.62 20.27
N LYS A 236 18.78 -5.69 19.72
CA LYS A 236 18.76 -5.41 18.27
C LYS A 236 20.13 -4.89 17.78
N VAL A 237 20.82 -4.08 18.58
CA VAL A 237 22.19 -3.63 18.29
C VAL A 237 23.16 -4.81 18.27
N MET A 238 23.14 -5.67 19.30
CA MET A 238 23.96 -6.88 19.35
C MET A 238 23.73 -7.80 18.14
N GLU A 239 22.47 -8.07 17.78
CA GLU A 239 22.13 -8.88 16.60
C GLU A 239 22.55 -8.21 15.28
N SER A 240 22.52 -6.87 15.21
CA SER A 240 23.01 -6.11 14.06
C SER A 240 24.52 -6.26 13.87
N ASP A 241 25.30 -6.21 14.94
CA ASP A 241 26.77 -6.41 14.90
C ASP A 241 27.15 -7.86 14.55
N ILE A 242 26.39 -8.81 15.08
CA ILE A 242 26.48 -10.23 14.71
C ILE A 242 26.20 -10.40 13.21
N SER A 243 25.11 -9.80 12.72
CA SER A 243 24.72 -9.81 11.30
C SER A 243 25.79 -9.17 10.40
N ASP A 244 26.39 -8.04 10.80
CA ASP A 244 27.51 -7.43 10.07
C ASP A 244 28.74 -8.37 10.00
N SER A 245 29.05 -9.05 11.10
CA SER A 245 30.14 -10.03 11.14
C SER A 245 29.85 -11.22 10.22
N ARG A 246 28.61 -11.70 10.18
CA ARG A 246 28.19 -12.76 9.25
C ARG A 246 28.32 -12.33 7.80
N ARG A 247 27.91 -11.10 7.47
CA ARG A 247 28.03 -10.52 6.12
C ARG A 247 29.47 -10.39 5.64
N LYS A 248 30.42 -10.23 6.57
CA LYS A 248 31.87 -10.11 6.34
C LYS A 248 32.65 -11.42 6.56
N THR A 249 31.98 -12.54 6.79
CA THR A 249 32.65 -13.84 6.98
C THR A 249 32.15 -14.80 5.92
N PRO A 250 32.99 -15.25 4.98
CA PRO A 250 32.56 -16.20 3.97
C PRO A 250 32.26 -17.58 4.61
N GLN A 251 31.68 -18.47 3.82
CA GLN A 251 31.41 -19.86 4.18
C GLN A 251 32.04 -20.81 3.16
N GLU A 252 32.61 -21.91 3.66
CA GLU A 252 33.10 -23.00 2.81
C GLU A 252 31.97 -24.01 2.58
N ILE A 253 31.68 -24.31 1.31
CA ILE A 253 30.82 -25.43 0.96
C ILE A 253 31.45 -26.31 -0.11
N GLU A 254 31.27 -27.63 0.04
CA GLU A 254 31.74 -28.64 -0.92
C GLU A 254 30.83 -28.74 -2.16
N LYS A 255 29.65 -28.11 -2.13
CA LYS A 255 28.71 -28.10 -3.26
C LYS A 255 29.25 -27.19 -4.37
N ASN A 256 29.22 -27.69 -5.61
CA ASN A 256 29.60 -26.93 -6.81
C ASN A 256 28.42 -26.72 -7.78
N PHE A 257 27.24 -27.22 -7.44
CA PHE A 257 26.03 -27.13 -8.24
C PHE A 257 24.79 -26.96 -7.32
N PRO A 258 23.83 -26.10 -7.68
CA PRO A 258 22.63 -25.83 -6.88
C PRO A 258 21.61 -26.98 -7.01
N ILE A 259 21.90 -28.12 -6.37
CA ILE A 259 21.09 -29.33 -6.46
C ILE A 259 19.76 -29.19 -5.71
N ASN A 260 19.72 -28.45 -4.59
CA ASN A 260 18.49 -28.28 -3.81
C ASN A 260 17.44 -27.56 -4.65
N THR A 261 17.85 -26.62 -5.50
CA THR A 261 17.00 -25.88 -6.45
C THR A 261 16.25 -26.81 -7.39
N LEU A 262 16.92 -27.85 -7.92
CA LEU A 262 16.29 -28.81 -8.81
C LEU A 262 15.33 -29.74 -8.06
N ILE A 263 15.77 -30.26 -6.91
CA ILE A 263 14.97 -31.18 -6.09
C ILE A 263 13.70 -30.51 -5.56
N SER A 264 13.78 -29.22 -5.21
CA SER A 264 12.66 -28.48 -4.63
C SER A 264 11.83 -27.70 -5.64
N ALA A 265 12.09 -27.83 -6.95
CA ALA A 265 11.46 -26.97 -7.96
C ALA A 265 9.91 -27.05 -7.96
N LEU A 266 9.36 -28.22 -7.64
CA LEU A 266 7.92 -28.45 -7.58
C LEU A 266 7.32 -28.24 -6.19
N ILE A 267 8.13 -28.24 -5.13
CA ILE A 267 7.62 -28.14 -3.76
C ILE A 267 8.16 -26.85 -3.14
N PRO A 268 7.45 -25.71 -3.30
CA PRO A 268 7.78 -24.48 -2.61
C PRO A 268 7.98 -24.70 -1.11
N GLY A 269 9.11 -24.21 -0.59
CA GLY A 269 9.48 -24.33 0.81
C GLY A 269 10.44 -25.47 1.12
N LEU A 270 10.47 -26.54 0.32
CA LEU A 270 11.41 -27.65 0.53
C LEU A 270 12.87 -27.19 0.36
N GLY A 271 13.16 -26.37 -0.63
CA GLY A 271 14.53 -25.88 -0.89
C GLY A 271 15.01 -24.91 0.19
N GLN A 272 14.13 -24.03 0.68
CA GLN A 272 14.40 -23.17 1.83
C GLN A 272 14.67 -23.99 3.10
N LEU A 273 13.93 -25.08 3.30
CA LEU A 273 14.15 -26.00 4.42
C LEU A 273 15.53 -26.66 4.33
N LEU A 274 15.90 -27.16 3.14
CA LEU A 274 17.22 -27.76 2.87
C LEU A 274 18.36 -26.75 3.03
N ASN A 275 18.10 -25.46 2.78
CA ASN A 275 19.03 -24.36 3.01
C ASN A 275 18.98 -23.80 4.44
N LYS A 276 18.26 -24.45 5.38
CA LYS A 276 18.12 -24.07 6.79
C LYS A 276 17.42 -22.72 7.04
N GLN A 277 16.59 -22.25 6.10
CA GLN A 277 15.76 -21.05 6.24
C GLN A 277 14.33 -21.41 6.66
N TYR A 278 14.16 -21.87 7.90
CA TYR A 278 12.90 -22.47 8.40
C TYR A 278 11.66 -21.57 8.27
N VAL A 279 11.78 -20.27 8.59
CA VAL A 279 10.63 -19.36 8.53
C VAL A 279 10.19 -19.13 7.08
N LYS A 280 11.15 -18.92 6.16
CA LYS A 280 10.84 -18.82 4.72
C LYS A 280 10.26 -20.13 4.19
N ALA A 281 10.79 -21.27 4.65
CA ALA A 281 10.29 -22.58 4.27
C ALA A 281 8.82 -22.74 4.64
N LEU A 282 8.43 -22.34 5.85
CA LEU A 282 7.02 -22.38 6.29
C LEU A 282 6.13 -21.49 5.42
N LEU A 283 6.56 -20.26 5.11
CA LEU A 283 5.79 -19.33 4.27
C LEU A 283 5.56 -19.89 2.86
N PHE A 284 6.60 -20.42 2.22
CA PHE A 284 6.45 -21.06 0.91
C PHE A 284 5.68 -22.38 0.97
N PHE A 285 5.77 -23.11 2.08
CA PHE A 285 4.98 -24.33 2.29
C PHE A 285 3.47 -24.04 2.33
N ILE A 286 3.05 -22.93 2.93
CA ILE A 286 1.65 -22.47 2.85
C ILE A 286 1.26 -22.22 1.38
N GLY A 287 2.17 -21.64 0.59
CA GLY A 287 1.98 -21.48 -0.86
C GLY A 287 1.88 -22.81 -1.62
N SER A 288 2.60 -23.84 -1.18
CA SER A 288 2.46 -25.21 -1.70
C SER A 288 1.08 -25.79 -1.40
N LEU A 289 0.57 -25.62 -0.18
CA LEU A 289 -0.78 -26.06 0.18
C LEU A 289 -1.83 -25.38 -0.72
N PHE A 290 -1.74 -24.07 -0.89
CA PHE A 290 -2.62 -23.35 -1.83
C PHE A 290 -2.51 -23.93 -3.26
N THR A 291 -1.29 -24.15 -3.75
CA THR A 291 -1.07 -24.63 -5.12
C THR A 291 -1.68 -26.02 -5.35
N TYR A 292 -1.41 -26.96 -4.46
CA TYR A 292 -1.77 -28.37 -4.66
C TYR A 292 -3.17 -28.75 -4.14
N ILE A 293 -3.67 -28.05 -3.13
CA ILE A 293 -4.97 -28.37 -2.52
C ILE A 293 -6.08 -27.49 -3.12
N ILE A 294 -5.76 -26.26 -3.56
CA ILE A 294 -6.76 -25.30 -4.04
C ILE A 294 -6.59 -25.05 -5.54
N ALA A 295 -5.47 -24.50 -5.98
CA ALA A 295 -5.32 -23.99 -7.33
C ALA A 295 -5.40 -25.08 -8.41
N ILE A 296 -4.63 -26.17 -8.28
CA ILE A 296 -4.63 -27.26 -9.26
C ILE A 296 -5.98 -28.01 -9.28
N PRO A 297 -6.55 -28.44 -8.14
CA PRO A 297 -7.87 -29.08 -8.15
C PRO A 297 -8.96 -28.19 -8.76
N TYR A 298 -9.03 -26.91 -8.36
CA TYR A 298 -10.01 -25.97 -8.90
C TYR A 298 -9.81 -25.70 -10.40
N PHE A 299 -8.57 -25.69 -10.88
CA PHE A 299 -8.28 -25.58 -12.31
C PHE A 299 -8.81 -26.78 -13.10
N LEU A 300 -8.69 -27.98 -12.52
CA LEU A 300 -9.15 -29.24 -13.11
C LEU A 300 -10.67 -29.49 -12.94
N GLY A 301 -11.40 -28.60 -12.28
CA GLY A 301 -12.85 -28.72 -12.07
C GLY A 301 -13.26 -29.29 -10.71
N TYR A 302 -12.33 -29.56 -9.80
CA TYR A 302 -12.65 -30.03 -8.45
C TYR A 302 -12.85 -28.87 -7.47
N GLY A 303 -14.01 -28.82 -6.80
CA GLY A 303 -14.36 -27.75 -5.86
C GLY A 303 -15.00 -26.52 -6.50
N ASN A 304 -15.21 -26.56 -7.82
CA ASN A 304 -16.03 -25.62 -8.57
C ASN A 304 -17.52 -25.88 -8.29
N TYR A 305 -18.36 -24.87 -8.46
CA TYR A 305 -19.82 -24.95 -8.37
C TYR A 305 -20.42 -25.84 -9.47
N GLN A 306 -19.91 -25.79 -10.71
CA GLN A 306 -20.38 -26.64 -11.83
C GLN A 306 -19.41 -27.76 -12.24
N GLY A 307 -18.17 -27.70 -11.78
CA GLY A 307 -17.25 -28.84 -11.88
C GLY A 307 -16.36 -28.89 -13.13
N GLU A 308 -16.33 -27.87 -13.99
CA GLU A 308 -15.52 -27.88 -15.22
C GLU A 308 -14.26 -27.00 -15.19
N GLY A 309 -14.08 -26.18 -14.14
CA GLY A 309 -12.86 -25.38 -13.94
C GLY A 309 -12.45 -24.58 -15.18
N PHE A 310 -11.19 -24.74 -15.61
CA PHE A 310 -10.69 -24.11 -16.83
C PHE A 310 -11.41 -24.56 -18.09
N PHE A 311 -11.78 -25.84 -18.19
CA PHE A 311 -12.43 -26.40 -19.39
C PHE A 311 -13.82 -25.80 -19.61
N GLY A 312 -14.50 -25.38 -18.53
CA GLY A 312 -15.77 -24.67 -18.59
C GLY A 312 -15.68 -23.33 -19.34
N LEU A 313 -14.52 -22.67 -19.31
CA LEU A 313 -14.28 -21.44 -20.07
C LEU A 313 -14.37 -21.68 -21.58
N ILE A 314 -13.96 -22.87 -22.03
CA ILE A 314 -13.93 -23.23 -23.44
C ILE A 314 -15.32 -23.71 -23.86
N SER A 315 -15.93 -24.60 -23.08
CA SER A 315 -17.21 -25.25 -23.39
C SER A 315 -18.42 -24.30 -23.27
N LEU A 316 -18.36 -23.30 -22.37
CA LEU A 316 -19.49 -22.42 -22.04
C LEU A 316 -20.82 -23.18 -21.82
N ALA A 317 -20.77 -24.38 -21.25
CA ALA A 317 -21.94 -25.25 -21.03
C ALA A 317 -22.71 -25.64 -22.31
N GLN A 318 -22.03 -25.70 -23.47
CA GLN A 318 -22.61 -26.08 -24.75
C GLN A 318 -23.31 -27.45 -24.68
N ASP A 319 -22.66 -28.43 -24.04
CA ASP A 319 -23.20 -29.79 -23.82
C ASP A 319 -23.76 -30.00 -22.40
N GLY A 320 -23.84 -28.93 -21.60
CA GLY A 320 -24.33 -28.97 -20.22
C GLY A 320 -25.84 -29.13 -20.10
N ALA A 321 -26.33 -29.36 -18.88
CA ALA A 321 -27.75 -29.46 -18.58
C ALA A 321 -28.53 -28.19 -18.96
N ARG A 322 -29.86 -28.30 -19.07
CA ARG A 322 -30.72 -27.17 -19.49
C ARG A 322 -30.70 -25.99 -18.51
N MET A 323 -30.41 -26.24 -17.23
CA MET A 323 -30.34 -25.23 -16.18
C MET A 323 -28.96 -24.55 -16.09
N ASP A 324 -27.97 -25.05 -16.81
CA ASP A 324 -26.59 -24.56 -16.75
C ASP A 324 -26.50 -23.21 -17.45
N ARG A 325 -25.78 -22.29 -16.81
CA ARG A 325 -25.59 -20.92 -17.30
C ARG A 325 -24.17 -20.72 -17.75
N SER A 326 -23.96 -20.38 -19.02
CA SER A 326 -22.63 -20.17 -19.62
C SER A 326 -21.78 -19.14 -18.84
N ILE A 327 -22.41 -18.14 -18.22
CA ILE A 327 -21.71 -17.12 -17.42
C ILE A 327 -21.03 -17.69 -16.18
N ILE A 328 -21.57 -18.74 -15.58
CA ILE A 328 -20.98 -19.37 -14.39
C ILE A 328 -19.68 -20.07 -14.80
N PHE A 329 -19.73 -20.88 -15.85
CA PHE A 329 -18.58 -21.62 -16.39
C PHE A 329 -17.45 -20.66 -16.79
N MET A 330 -17.79 -19.51 -17.38
CA MET A 330 -16.82 -18.47 -17.68
C MET A 330 -16.16 -17.87 -16.43
N ILE A 331 -16.95 -17.50 -15.40
CA ILE A 331 -16.40 -16.93 -14.16
C ILE A 331 -15.50 -17.95 -13.45
N GLU A 332 -15.92 -19.21 -13.36
CA GLU A 332 -15.12 -20.29 -12.76
C GLU A 332 -13.82 -20.53 -13.52
N GLY A 333 -13.87 -20.51 -14.86
CA GLY A 333 -12.68 -20.60 -15.70
C GLY A 333 -11.71 -19.44 -15.49
N ILE A 334 -12.21 -18.21 -15.32
CA ILE A 334 -11.38 -17.05 -15.00
C ILE A 334 -10.71 -17.21 -13.62
N ILE A 335 -11.47 -17.63 -12.61
CA ILE A 335 -10.92 -17.88 -11.26
C ILE A 335 -9.85 -18.98 -11.31
N ALA A 336 -10.09 -20.05 -12.08
CA ALA A 336 -9.13 -21.12 -12.31
C ALA A 336 -7.82 -20.60 -12.90
N ILE A 337 -7.87 -19.74 -13.93
CA ILE A 337 -6.69 -19.11 -14.52
C ILE A 337 -5.96 -18.24 -13.49
N ILE A 338 -6.67 -17.42 -12.72
CA ILE A 338 -6.05 -16.56 -11.69
C ILE A 338 -5.34 -17.40 -10.63
N PHE A 339 -5.98 -18.46 -10.13
CA PHE A 339 -5.36 -19.38 -9.18
C PHE A 339 -4.14 -20.08 -9.77
N ALA A 340 -4.20 -20.53 -11.03
CA ALA A 340 -3.05 -21.13 -11.71
C ALA A 340 -1.89 -20.13 -11.87
N LEU A 341 -2.17 -18.87 -12.20
CA LEU A 341 -1.14 -17.82 -12.29
C LEU A 341 -0.50 -17.52 -10.94
N ILE A 342 -1.29 -17.48 -9.86
CA ILE A 342 -0.76 -17.31 -8.49
C ILE A 342 0.11 -18.52 -8.11
N ALA A 343 -0.34 -19.74 -8.39
CA ALA A 343 0.43 -20.95 -8.15
C ALA A 343 1.77 -20.96 -8.92
N LEU A 344 1.75 -20.61 -10.20
CA LEU A 344 2.96 -20.48 -11.03
C LEU A 344 3.90 -19.39 -10.49
N PHE A 345 3.35 -18.27 -10.01
CA PHE A 345 4.15 -17.22 -9.38
C PHE A 345 4.81 -17.71 -8.09
N ILE A 346 4.10 -18.43 -7.23
CA ILE A 346 4.65 -19.02 -5.99
C ILE A 346 5.78 -20.00 -6.32
N LEU A 347 5.56 -20.90 -7.29
CA LEU A 347 6.57 -21.84 -7.77
C LEU A 347 7.81 -21.12 -8.28
N PHE A 348 7.63 -20.11 -9.14
CA PHE A 348 8.73 -19.32 -9.69
C PHE A 348 9.48 -18.53 -8.61
N ALA A 349 8.76 -17.87 -7.70
CA ALA A 349 9.35 -17.09 -6.61
C ALA A 349 10.17 -17.99 -5.68
N SER A 350 9.63 -19.16 -5.31
CA SER A 350 10.35 -20.13 -4.48
C SER A 350 11.60 -20.65 -5.20
N PHE A 351 11.48 -21.05 -6.47
CA PHE A 351 12.60 -21.53 -7.27
C PHE A 351 13.71 -20.46 -7.38
N LYS A 352 13.34 -19.20 -7.65
CA LYS A 352 14.28 -18.09 -7.76
C LYS A 352 15.00 -17.81 -6.44
N ASP A 353 14.30 -17.86 -5.31
CA ASP A 353 14.88 -17.65 -3.97
C ASP A 353 15.85 -18.78 -3.58
N VAL A 354 15.49 -20.05 -3.81
CA VAL A 354 16.39 -21.20 -3.56
C VAL A 354 17.62 -21.12 -4.45
N ARG A 355 17.43 -20.85 -5.75
CA ARG A 355 18.52 -20.74 -6.72
C ARG A 355 19.51 -19.65 -6.35
N LYS A 356 18.99 -18.46 -5.98
CA LYS A 356 19.83 -17.34 -5.53
C LYS A 356 20.62 -17.75 -4.28
N THR A 357 19.94 -18.29 -3.27
CA THR A 357 20.56 -18.70 -2.01
C THR A 357 21.65 -19.75 -2.20
N GLU A 358 21.43 -20.79 -3.02
CA GLU A 358 22.45 -21.80 -3.28
C GLU A 358 23.60 -21.25 -4.13
N THR A 359 23.32 -20.44 -5.15
CA THR A 359 24.37 -19.86 -5.99
C THR A 359 25.26 -18.91 -5.19
N ASP A 360 24.67 -18.14 -4.29
CA ASP A 360 25.39 -17.24 -3.40
C ASP A 360 26.21 -18.05 -2.37
N ALA A 361 25.64 -19.13 -1.82
CA ALA A 361 26.37 -20.05 -0.95
C ALA A 361 27.58 -20.69 -1.65
N ILE A 362 27.47 -21.09 -2.92
CA ILE A 362 28.59 -21.66 -3.71
C ILE A 362 29.72 -20.65 -3.91
N LYS A 363 29.41 -19.35 -3.97
CA LYS A 363 30.40 -18.28 -4.01
C LYS A 363 31.05 -18.01 -2.65
N GLY A 364 30.52 -18.57 -1.57
CA GLY A 364 30.96 -18.35 -0.20
C GLY A 364 30.12 -17.36 0.60
N ILE A 365 29.00 -16.87 0.05
CA ILE A 365 28.12 -15.94 0.75
C ILE A 365 27.22 -16.74 1.71
N ARG A 366 27.16 -16.32 2.97
CA ARG A 366 26.35 -17.01 3.98
C ARG A 366 24.86 -16.90 3.71
N VAL A 367 24.14 -17.95 4.04
CA VAL A 367 22.67 -17.95 4.01
C VAL A 367 22.14 -16.94 5.02
N LYS A 368 21.24 -16.07 4.55
CA LYS A 368 20.66 -15.01 5.38
C LYS A 368 19.86 -15.58 6.54
N THR A 369 20.07 -15.01 7.73
CA THR A 369 19.26 -15.33 8.92
C THR A 369 17.86 -14.74 8.81
N TRP A 370 16.97 -15.16 9.71
CA TRP A 370 15.65 -14.53 9.81
C TRP A 370 15.75 -13.05 10.16
N PHE A 371 16.63 -12.68 11.11
CA PHE A 371 16.88 -11.29 11.49
C PHE A 371 17.33 -10.42 10.31
N GLU A 372 18.30 -10.90 9.52
CA GLU A 372 18.76 -10.23 8.30
C GLU A 372 17.64 -10.13 7.24
N THR A 373 16.79 -11.15 7.16
CA THR A 373 15.65 -11.14 6.23
C THR A 373 14.61 -10.10 6.64
N THR A 374 14.24 -10.04 7.92
CA THR A 374 13.27 -9.06 8.43
C THR A 374 13.79 -7.64 8.30
N GLN A 375 15.08 -7.42 8.58
CA GLN A 375 15.68 -6.10 8.44
C GLN A 375 15.65 -5.61 6.99
N ASN A 376 15.96 -6.50 6.02
CA ASN A 376 15.87 -6.17 4.59
C ASN A 376 14.41 -5.90 4.15
N ILE A 377 13.44 -6.64 4.70
CA ILE A 377 12.02 -6.39 4.44
C ILE A 377 11.60 -5.03 5.01
N GLU A 378 12.03 -4.67 6.20
CA GLU A 378 11.71 -3.37 6.81
C GLU A 378 12.31 -2.19 6.04
N SER A 379 13.54 -2.31 5.52
CA SER A 379 14.23 -1.22 4.82
C SER A 379 13.80 -1.06 3.36
N GLU A 380 13.75 -2.16 2.61
CA GLU A 380 13.53 -2.13 1.15
C GLU A 380 12.20 -2.77 0.74
N GLY A 381 11.72 -3.76 1.50
CA GLY A 381 10.54 -4.56 1.17
C GLY A 381 9.21 -4.00 1.68
N PHE A 382 9.22 -3.01 2.57
CA PHE A 382 8.04 -2.57 3.31
C PHE A 382 6.92 -2.04 2.40
N PRO A 383 7.19 -1.20 1.38
CA PRO A 383 6.13 -0.74 0.47
C PRO A 383 5.42 -1.88 -0.25
N TYR A 384 6.18 -2.93 -0.64
CA TYR A 384 5.63 -4.10 -1.31
C TYR A 384 4.78 -4.93 -0.36
N LEU A 385 5.26 -5.19 0.86
CA LEU A 385 4.55 -6.02 1.85
C LEU A 385 3.20 -5.41 2.23
N VAL A 386 3.16 -4.10 2.49
CA VAL A 386 1.92 -3.39 2.85
C VAL A 386 0.94 -3.36 1.67
N SER A 387 1.43 -3.41 0.44
CA SER A 387 0.59 -3.38 -0.77
C SER A 387 -0.01 -4.75 -1.15
N ILE A 388 0.53 -5.87 -0.64
CA ILE A 388 0.06 -7.23 -1.00
C ILE A 388 -1.46 -7.40 -0.79
N PRO A 389 -2.06 -7.06 0.36
CA PRO A 389 -3.50 -7.23 0.56
C PRO A 389 -4.33 -6.43 -0.44
N ALA A 390 -3.90 -5.21 -0.77
CA ALA A 390 -4.56 -4.37 -1.77
C ALA A 390 -4.51 -5.02 -3.16
N TYR A 391 -3.34 -5.54 -3.58
CA TYR A 391 -3.22 -6.24 -4.85
C TYR A 391 -4.06 -7.51 -4.92
N VAL A 392 -4.16 -8.26 -3.83
CA VAL A 392 -5.05 -9.43 -3.75
C VAL A 392 -6.51 -9.00 -3.95
N LEU A 393 -6.98 -7.98 -3.23
CA LEU A 393 -8.35 -7.48 -3.40
C LEU A 393 -8.61 -6.95 -4.82
N ILE A 394 -7.66 -6.22 -5.39
CA ILE A 394 -7.74 -5.73 -6.78
C ILE A 394 -7.84 -6.92 -7.76
N ALA A 395 -7.03 -7.96 -7.57
CA ALA A 395 -7.05 -9.13 -8.44
C ALA A 395 -8.42 -9.83 -8.45
N PHE A 396 -9.07 -10.00 -7.30
CA PHE A 396 -10.37 -10.69 -7.24
C PHE A 396 -11.56 -9.78 -7.54
N ILE A 397 -11.60 -8.57 -6.99
CA ILE A 397 -12.77 -7.69 -7.07
C ILE A 397 -12.79 -6.93 -8.40
N VAL A 398 -11.61 -6.55 -8.93
CA VAL A 398 -11.52 -5.69 -10.12
C VAL A 398 -11.21 -6.48 -11.37
N LEU A 399 -10.22 -7.40 -11.35
CA LEU A 399 -9.85 -8.11 -12.59
C LEU A 399 -10.92 -9.11 -13.04
N ILE A 400 -11.59 -9.83 -12.13
CA ILE A 400 -12.60 -10.82 -12.53
C ILE A 400 -13.72 -10.17 -13.38
N PRO A 401 -14.41 -9.10 -12.92
CA PRO A 401 -15.44 -8.47 -13.76
C PRO A 401 -14.91 -7.89 -15.08
N ILE A 402 -13.68 -7.36 -15.08
CA ILE A 402 -13.05 -6.82 -16.30
C ILE A 402 -12.80 -7.94 -17.31
N ILE A 403 -12.20 -9.05 -16.88
CA ILE A 403 -11.93 -10.21 -17.74
C ILE A 403 -13.25 -10.81 -18.21
N THR A 404 -14.25 -10.96 -17.35
CA THR A 404 -15.58 -11.45 -17.75
C THR A 404 -16.22 -10.54 -18.81
N THR A 405 -16.18 -9.21 -18.62
CA THR A 405 -16.69 -8.26 -19.62
C THR A 405 -15.91 -8.38 -20.93
N PHE A 406 -14.59 -8.49 -20.84
CA PHE A 406 -13.74 -8.72 -22.01
C PHE A 406 -14.14 -10.01 -22.74
N LEU A 407 -14.35 -11.11 -22.04
CA LEU A 407 -14.75 -12.38 -22.66
C LEU A 407 -16.18 -12.35 -23.22
N ILE A 408 -17.15 -11.78 -22.51
CA ILE A 408 -18.53 -11.58 -23.00
C ILE A 408 -18.55 -10.81 -24.32
N SER A 409 -17.60 -9.89 -24.55
CA SER A 409 -17.54 -9.16 -25.81
C SER A 409 -17.32 -10.04 -27.05
N PHE A 410 -16.79 -11.26 -26.87
CA PHE A 410 -16.58 -12.25 -27.93
C PHE A 410 -17.71 -13.28 -28.02
N THR A 411 -18.81 -13.11 -27.29
CA THR A 411 -19.94 -14.05 -27.27
C THR A 411 -21.21 -13.44 -27.86
N ASN A 412 -22.16 -14.29 -28.25
CA ASN A 412 -23.48 -13.88 -28.73
C ASN A 412 -24.49 -13.63 -27.59
N MET A 413 -24.07 -13.12 -26.43
CA MET A 413 -24.97 -12.90 -25.30
C MET A 413 -25.96 -11.75 -25.58
N ASP A 414 -27.08 -12.09 -26.20
CA ASP A 414 -28.18 -11.21 -26.61
C ASP A 414 -29.49 -11.67 -25.93
N PRO A 415 -30.64 -10.98 -26.13
CA PRO A 415 -31.90 -11.36 -25.50
C PRO A 415 -32.32 -12.82 -25.70
N ASP A 416 -31.96 -13.41 -26.84
CA ASP A 416 -32.31 -14.79 -27.19
C ASP A 416 -31.34 -15.81 -26.56
N HIS A 417 -30.14 -15.37 -26.18
CA HIS A 417 -29.04 -16.21 -25.67
C HIS A 417 -28.58 -15.83 -24.26
N GLN A 418 -29.48 -15.36 -23.37
CA GLN A 418 -29.10 -14.93 -22.01
C GLN A 418 -28.56 -16.06 -21.12
N THR A 419 -29.12 -17.27 -21.24
CA THR A 419 -28.76 -18.42 -20.38
C THR A 419 -27.59 -19.19 -20.96
N LYS A 420 -27.64 -19.46 -22.28
CA LYS A 420 -26.61 -20.18 -23.02
C LYS A 420 -26.15 -19.35 -24.20
N PHE A 421 -24.86 -19.00 -24.21
CA PHE A 421 -24.22 -18.25 -25.28
C PHE A 421 -22.92 -18.94 -25.71
N ASN A 422 -22.54 -18.70 -26.95
CA ASN A 422 -21.39 -19.29 -27.61
C ASN A 422 -20.38 -18.22 -28.01
N TRP A 423 -19.14 -18.67 -28.26
CA TRP A 423 -18.10 -17.83 -28.85
C TRP A 423 -18.42 -17.50 -30.31
N ILE A 424 -18.44 -16.21 -30.63
CA ILE A 424 -18.63 -15.67 -32.00
C ILE A 424 -17.42 -14.86 -32.49
N GLY A 425 -16.34 -14.85 -31.70
CA GLY A 425 -15.12 -14.11 -32.03
C GLY A 425 -15.37 -12.61 -32.14
N PHE A 426 -14.94 -11.99 -33.23
CA PHE A 426 -14.95 -10.53 -33.40
C PHE A 426 -16.26 -9.95 -33.98
N ALA A 427 -17.33 -10.74 -34.10
CA ALA A 427 -18.55 -10.31 -34.78
C ALA A 427 -19.19 -9.05 -34.13
N ASN A 428 -19.23 -8.96 -32.80
CA ASN A 428 -19.73 -7.77 -32.09
C ASN A 428 -18.92 -6.52 -32.44
N TYR A 429 -17.59 -6.63 -32.51
CA TYR A 429 -16.71 -5.52 -32.87
C TYR A 429 -16.92 -5.07 -34.32
N ALA A 430 -17.12 -6.03 -35.25
CA ALA A 430 -17.40 -5.73 -36.65
C ALA A 430 -18.73 -4.96 -36.81
N LEU A 431 -19.77 -5.34 -36.08
CA LEU A 431 -21.07 -4.65 -36.09
C LEU A 431 -20.94 -3.19 -35.61
N VAL A 432 -20.21 -2.96 -34.52
CA VAL A 432 -19.96 -1.60 -34.00
C VAL A 432 -19.13 -0.77 -34.99
N ALA A 433 -18.06 -1.35 -35.55
CA ALA A 433 -17.17 -0.66 -36.48
C ALA A 433 -17.88 -0.24 -37.77
N LYS A 434 -18.72 -1.12 -38.33
CA LYS A 434 -19.50 -0.84 -39.55
C LYS A 434 -20.72 0.06 -39.30
N GLY A 435 -21.10 0.27 -38.03
CA GLY A 435 -22.33 0.98 -37.69
C GLY A 435 -23.59 0.22 -38.12
N GLU A 436 -23.52 -1.11 -38.15
CA GLU A 436 -24.60 -1.98 -38.62
C GLU A 436 -25.44 -2.52 -37.45
N GLY A 437 -26.71 -2.84 -37.74
CA GLY A 437 -27.64 -3.37 -36.76
C GLY A 437 -28.19 -2.31 -35.79
N ILE A 438 -29.11 -2.75 -34.93
CA ILE A 438 -29.89 -1.87 -34.04
C ILE A 438 -28.98 -1.17 -33.03
N ALA A 439 -27.87 -1.81 -32.65
CA ALA A 439 -26.89 -1.26 -31.71
C ALA A 439 -25.70 -0.53 -32.39
N GLY A 440 -25.20 -1.03 -33.53
CA GLY A 440 -24.08 -0.35 -34.22
C GLY A 440 -24.47 1.01 -34.78
N GLY A 441 -25.71 1.16 -35.28
CA GLY A 441 -26.15 2.39 -35.97
C GLY A 441 -26.14 3.66 -35.11
N ALA A 442 -26.41 3.55 -33.80
CA ALA A 442 -26.44 4.70 -32.90
C ALA A 442 -25.05 5.06 -32.31
N PHE A 443 -24.10 4.11 -32.32
CA PHE A 443 -22.81 4.23 -31.63
C PHE A 443 -22.03 5.50 -32.02
N TRP A 444 -21.84 5.74 -33.32
CA TRP A 444 -21.03 6.86 -33.80
C TRP A 444 -21.66 8.24 -33.51
N LEU A 445 -22.99 8.32 -33.52
CA LEU A 445 -23.72 9.55 -33.15
C LEU A 445 -23.53 9.87 -31.66
N ILE A 446 -23.64 8.85 -30.82
CA ILE A 446 -23.48 8.95 -29.37
C ILE A 446 -22.01 9.21 -29.01
N LEU A 447 -21.06 8.58 -29.68
CA LEU A 447 -19.62 8.83 -29.49
C LEU A 447 -19.27 10.29 -29.78
N ARG A 448 -19.76 10.84 -30.91
CA ARG A 448 -19.54 12.25 -31.25
C ARG A 448 -20.08 13.18 -30.17
N TRP A 449 -21.30 12.94 -29.70
CA TRP A 449 -21.87 13.72 -28.60
C TRP A 449 -21.09 13.54 -27.30
N THR A 450 -20.69 12.31 -26.95
CA THR A 450 -19.89 12.03 -25.75
C THR A 450 -18.58 12.80 -25.76
N LEU A 451 -17.88 12.88 -26.90
CA LEU A 451 -16.65 13.67 -27.03
C LEU A 451 -16.92 15.17 -26.86
N MET A 452 -17.95 15.72 -27.50
CA MET A 452 -18.33 17.13 -27.35
C MET A 452 -18.75 17.46 -25.92
N TRP A 453 -19.51 16.57 -25.28
CA TRP A 453 -19.88 16.63 -23.88
C TRP A 453 -18.65 16.66 -22.98
N THR A 454 -17.76 15.68 -23.11
CA THR A 454 -16.58 15.55 -22.26
C THR A 454 -15.69 16.78 -22.38
N VAL A 455 -15.42 17.27 -23.59
CA VAL A 455 -14.61 18.49 -23.77
C VAL A 455 -15.36 19.70 -23.24
N GLY A 456 -16.61 19.91 -23.63
CA GLY A 456 -17.40 21.08 -23.25
C GLY A 456 -17.66 21.18 -21.75
N ALA A 457 -18.27 20.16 -21.16
CA ALA A 457 -18.64 20.13 -19.75
C ALA A 457 -17.40 20.16 -18.83
N THR A 458 -16.36 19.40 -19.15
CA THR A 458 -15.14 19.37 -18.33
C THR A 458 -14.38 20.68 -18.40
N THR A 459 -14.13 21.20 -19.61
CA THR A 459 -13.40 22.47 -19.77
C THR A 459 -14.16 23.61 -19.09
N PHE A 460 -15.49 23.62 -19.22
CA PHE A 460 -16.32 24.63 -18.58
C PHE A 460 -16.27 24.53 -17.04
N ALA A 461 -16.37 23.31 -16.48
CA ALA A 461 -16.21 23.09 -15.04
C ALA A 461 -14.82 23.50 -14.53
N ILE A 462 -13.77 23.15 -15.27
CA ILE A 462 -12.39 23.52 -14.94
C ILE A 462 -12.22 25.03 -14.96
N ALA A 463 -12.67 25.70 -16.02
CA ALA A 463 -12.55 27.14 -16.17
C ALA A 463 -13.23 27.87 -15.01
N ILE A 464 -14.49 27.52 -14.69
CA ILE A 464 -15.22 28.15 -13.59
C ILE A 464 -14.53 27.87 -12.26
N GLY A 465 -14.25 26.60 -11.94
CA GLY A 465 -13.66 26.24 -10.65
C GLY A 465 -12.29 26.89 -10.43
N PHE A 466 -11.47 26.93 -11.48
CA PHE A 466 -10.16 27.56 -11.45
C PHE A 466 -10.26 29.07 -11.27
N ILE A 467 -11.11 29.76 -12.05
CA ILE A 467 -11.33 31.21 -11.92
C ILE A 467 -11.83 31.56 -10.51
N LEU A 468 -12.82 30.83 -9.99
CA LEU A 468 -13.32 31.03 -8.64
C LEU A 468 -12.22 30.81 -7.59
N SER A 469 -11.33 29.84 -7.80
CA SER A 469 -10.23 29.57 -6.88
C SER A 469 -9.21 30.72 -6.86
N LEU A 470 -8.87 31.29 -8.02
CA LEU A 470 -7.97 32.43 -8.11
C LEU A 470 -8.56 33.67 -7.43
N ILE A 471 -9.86 33.93 -7.65
CA ILE A 471 -10.56 35.06 -7.05
C ILE A 471 -10.55 34.93 -5.52
N VAL A 472 -11.04 33.80 -4.98
CA VAL A 472 -11.22 33.63 -3.53
C VAL A 472 -9.90 33.58 -2.77
N ASN A 473 -8.83 33.09 -3.38
CA ASN A 473 -7.53 33.02 -2.73
C ASN A 473 -6.79 34.36 -2.71
N GLN A 474 -7.20 35.35 -3.52
CA GLN A 474 -6.58 36.67 -3.54
C GLN A 474 -6.74 37.44 -2.21
N ASP A 475 -5.68 38.10 -1.74
CA ASP A 475 -5.65 38.77 -0.42
C ASP A 475 -6.59 39.95 -0.26
N ARG A 476 -7.02 40.54 -1.37
CA ARG A 476 -7.99 41.65 -1.39
C ARG A 476 -9.43 41.22 -1.14
N VAL A 477 -9.74 39.92 -1.19
CA VAL A 477 -11.12 39.44 -0.99
C VAL A 477 -11.45 39.38 0.50
N ILE A 478 -12.42 40.20 0.90
CA ILE A 478 -12.98 40.21 2.25
C ILE A 478 -14.03 39.10 2.35
N GLY A 479 -14.07 38.38 3.47
CA GLY A 479 -15.07 37.32 3.68
C GLY A 479 -14.77 35.99 2.97
N LYS A 480 -13.50 35.68 2.67
CA LYS A 480 -13.06 34.44 1.97
C LYS A 480 -13.76 33.17 2.47
N LYS A 481 -14.00 33.04 3.79
CA LYS A 481 -14.68 31.88 4.37
C LYS A 481 -16.10 31.68 3.82
N LEU A 482 -16.88 32.75 3.69
CA LEU A 482 -18.25 32.68 3.18
C LEU A 482 -18.26 32.21 1.72
N PHE A 483 -17.43 32.83 0.87
CA PHE A 483 -17.31 32.45 -0.54
C PHE A 483 -16.84 31.00 -0.71
N ARG A 484 -15.84 30.56 0.07
CA ARG A 484 -15.40 29.15 0.07
C ARG A 484 -16.55 28.20 0.41
N THR A 485 -17.32 28.51 1.46
CA THR A 485 -18.47 27.68 1.83
C THR A 485 -19.47 27.59 0.68
N ILE A 486 -19.88 28.73 0.11
CA ILE A 486 -20.88 28.79 -0.98
C ILE A 486 -20.41 28.00 -2.21
N TYR A 487 -19.16 28.18 -2.64
CA TYR A 487 -18.65 27.52 -3.85
C TYR A 487 -18.41 26.01 -3.70
N ILE A 488 -18.35 25.49 -2.48
CA ILE A 488 -18.24 24.05 -2.21
C ILE A 488 -19.62 23.39 -2.12
N LEU A 489 -20.70 24.15 -1.85
CA LEU A 489 -22.05 23.62 -1.68
C LEU A 489 -22.53 22.68 -2.82
N PRO A 490 -22.30 22.99 -4.11
CA PRO A 490 -22.75 22.10 -5.19
C PRO A 490 -22.19 20.68 -5.10
N TRP A 491 -20.99 20.52 -4.53
CA TRP A 491 -20.37 19.21 -4.27
C TRP A 491 -20.75 18.63 -2.91
N ALA A 492 -21.06 19.47 -1.92
CA ALA A 492 -21.47 19.04 -0.59
C ALA A 492 -22.88 18.41 -0.58
N VAL A 493 -23.77 18.85 -1.49
CA VAL A 493 -25.10 18.26 -1.66
C VAL A 493 -25.01 17.05 -2.58
N PRO A 494 -25.60 15.89 -2.24
CA PRO A 494 -25.59 14.70 -3.09
C PRO A 494 -26.10 15.00 -4.50
N ALA A 495 -25.27 14.71 -5.51
CA ALA A 495 -25.53 15.08 -6.90
C ALA A 495 -26.88 14.56 -7.44
N PHE A 496 -27.32 13.37 -7.02
CA PHE A 496 -28.55 12.77 -7.53
C PHE A 496 -29.79 13.62 -7.21
N ILE A 497 -29.90 14.14 -5.98
CA ILE A 497 -31.02 15.01 -5.57
C ILE A 497 -30.96 16.30 -6.39
N THR A 498 -29.76 16.88 -6.52
CA THR A 498 -29.56 18.13 -7.24
C THR A 498 -29.94 18.02 -8.72
N ILE A 499 -29.52 16.93 -9.39
CA ILE A 499 -29.86 16.68 -10.80
C ILE A 499 -31.38 16.50 -10.97
N MET A 500 -32.01 15.71 -10.11
CA MET A 500 -33.46 15.48 -10.15
C MET A 500 -34.24 16.77 -9.86
N PHE A 501 -33.78 17.58 -8.91
CA PHE A 501 -34.35 18.87 -8.59
C PHE A 501 -34.33 19.80 -9.81
N PHE A 502 -33.18 19.97 -10.46
CA PHE A 502 -33.08 20.77 -11.68
C PHE A 502 -33.91 20.19 -12.83
N SER A 503 -33.99 18.86 -12.96
CA SER A 503 -34.88 18.21 -13.94
C SER A 503 -36.36 18.55 -13.76
N LEU A 504 -36.82 18.70 -12.52
CA LEU A 504 -38.18 19.15 -12.23
C LEU A 504 -38.35 20.65 -12.51
N MET A 505 -37.37 21.46 -12.08
CA MET A 505 -37.42 22.91 -12.26
C MET A 505 -37.46 23.36 -13.72
N VAL A 506 -36.79 22.63 -14.61
CA VAL A 506 -36.73 22.93 -16.06
C VAL A 506 -37.70 22.11 -16.90
N SER A 507 -38.66 21.44 -16.26
CA SER A 507 -39.79 20.85 -16.98
C SER A 507 -40.61 21.93 -17.69
N ARG A 508 -41.45 21.55 -18.66
CA ARG A 508 -42.20 22.49 -19.51
C ARG A 508 -43.01 23.53 -18.71
N ASN A 509 -43.55 23.14 -17.56
CA ASN A 509 -44.28 24.00 -16.62
C ASN A 509 -43.52 24.19 -15.30
N GLY A 510 -42.20 23.95 -15.32
CA GLY A 510 -41.37 24.07 -14.14
C GLY A 510 -41.10 25.54 -13.78
N PRO A 511 -40.83 25.85 -12.50
CA PRO A 511 -40.62 27.23 -12.05
C PRO A 511 -39.52 27.97 -12.82
N LEU A 512 -38.39 27.32 -13.14
CA LEU A 512 -37.32 28.00 -13.89
C LEU A 512 -37.72 28.29 -15.33
N THR A 513 -38.40 27.36 -15.99
CA THR A 513 -38.90 27.56 -17.34
C THR A 513 -39.92 28.71 -17.37
N GLN A 514 -40.84 28.77 -16.40
CA GLN A 514 -41.81 29.86 -16.29
C GLN A 514 -41.13 31.21 -16.08
N ILE A 515 -40.21 31.31 -15.12
CA ILE A 515 -39.46 32.55 -14.86
C ILE A 515 -38.72 33.03 -16.12
N ILE A 516 -38.07 32.12 -16.86
CA ILE A 516 -37.36 32.48 -18.09
C ILE A 516 -38.35 32.94 -19.17
N ASN A 517 -39.48 32.24 -19.33
CA ASN A 517 -40.53 32.62 -20.27
C ASN A 517 -41.09 34.01 -19.94
N ASP A 518 -41.31 34.31 -18.66
CA ASP A 518 -41.89 35.59 -18.21
C ASP A 518 -40.91 36.76 -18.39
N ILE A 519 -39.61 36.54 -18.16
CA ILE A 519 -38.58 37.59 -18.30
C ILE A 519 -38.23 37.85 -19.76
N PHE A 520 -38.06 36.79 -20.55
CA PHE A 520 -37.50 36.89 -21.90
C PHE A 520 -38.52 36.70 -23.03
N GLY A 521 -39.77 36.30 -22.71
CA GLY A 521 -40.81 36.03 -23.70
C GLY A 521 -40.54 34.79 -24.58
N VAL A 522 -39.57 33.96 -24.23
CA VAL A 522 -39.15 32.79 -25.01
C VAL A 522 -39.71 31.53 -24.38
N SER A 523 -40.46 30.71 -25.12
CA SER A 523 -40.90 29.39 -24.64
C SER A 523 -39.76 28.37 -24.75
N LEU A 524 -39.20 27.98 -23.61
CA LEU A 524 -38.17 26.93 -23.56
C LEU A 524 -38.79 25.54 -23.33
N ASP A 525 -38.30 24.55 -24.07
CA ASP A 525 -38.61 23.14 -23.85
C ASP A 525 -37.30 22.36 -23.64
N ILE A 526 -36.68 22.62 -22.49
CA ILE A 526 -35.33 22.18 -22.17
C ILE A 526 -35.21 20.66 -22.21
N LYS A 527 -36.27 19.92 -21.86
CA LYS A 527 -36.23 18.46 -21.76
C LYS A 527 -36.61 17.74 -23.05
N ASN A 528 -37.38 18.37 -23.93
CA ASN A 528 -37.83 17.75 -25.18
C ASN A 528 -37.10 18.27 -26.43
N SER A 529 -36.23 19.28 -26.30
CA SER A 529 -35.36 19.76 -27.38
C SER A 529 -33.91 19.31 -27.21
N THR A 530 -33.36 18.61 -28.21
CA THR A 530 -31.99 18.07 -28.19
C THR A 530 -30.95 19.12 -27.84
N ASN A 531 -30.98 20.27 -28.51
CA ASN A 531 -29.97 21.31 -28.33
C ASN A 531 -30.09 21.95 -26.94
N GLN A 532 -31.33 22.22 -26.48
CA GLN A 532 -31.56 22.82 -25.17
C GLN A 532 -31.18 21.85 -24.04
N THR A 533 -31.53 20.57 -24.14
CA THR A 533 -31.11 19.51 -23.21
C THR A 533 -29.58 19.47 -23.12
N ARG A 534 -28.90 19.37 -24.27
CA ARG A 534 -27.43 19.26 -24.33
C ARG A 534 -26.73 20.47 -23.70
N ILE A 535 -27.17 21.69 -24.02
CA ILE A 535 -26.62 22.93 -23.44
C ILE A 535 -26.87 22.97 -21.94
N PHE A 536 -28.10 22.68 -21.50
CA PHE A 536 -28.44 22.71 -20.08
C PHE A 536 -27.62 21.71 -19.26
N LEU A 537 -27.43 20.50 -19.77
CA LEU A 537 -26.59 19.49 -19.11
C LEU A 537 -25.14 19.97 -18.97
N ILE A 538 -24.57 20.64 -19.99
CA ILE A 538 -23.19 21.17 -19.92
C ILE A 538 -23.10 22.24 -18.83
N LEU A 539 -24.09 23.12 -18.75
CA LEU A 539 -24.15 24.17 -17.73
C LEU A 539 -24.29 23.57 -16.32
N LEU A 540 -25.18 22.59 -16.15
CA LEU A 540 -25.40 21.90 -14.88
C LEU A 540 -24.13 21.17 -14.42
N GLN A 541 -23.44 20.48 -15.34
CA GLN A 541 -22.18 19.82 -15.03
C GLN A 541 -21.05 20.80 -14.77
N GLY A 542 -21.01 21.93 -15.48
CA GLY A 542 -20.11 23.03 -15.21
C GLY A 542 -20.23 23.51 -13.77
N TRP A 543 -21.47 23.74 -13.32
CA TRP A 543 -21.75 24.17 -11.95
C TRP A 543 -21.38 23.09 -10.91
N LEU A 544 -21.83 21.83 -11.08
CA LEU A 544 -21.50 20.73 -10.15
C LEU A 544 -20.00 20.44 -10.09
N GLY A 545 -19.35 20.33 -11.26
CA GLY A 545 -17.94 19.99 -11.39
C GLY A 545 -17.01 21.12 -10.97
N SER A 546 -17.44 22.39 -11.08
CA SER A 546 -16.62 23.55 -10.71
C SER A 546 -16.23 23.54 -9.24
N SER A 547 -17.10 23.05 -8.35
CA SER A 547 -16.83 22.98 -6.91
C SER A 547 -15.65 22.06 -6.57
N TYR A 548 -15.56 20.92 -7.26
CA TYR A 548 -14.42 20.01 -7.08
C TYR A 548 -13.12 20.64 -7.59
N VAL A 549 -13.13 21.23 -8.78
CA VAL A 549 -11.94 21.90 -9.34
C VAL A 549 -11.53 23.10 -8.49
N PHE A 550 -12.51 23.85 -7.96
CA PHE A 550 -12.31 24.94 -7.02
C PHE A 550 -11.60 24.48 -5.75
N LEU A 551 -12.06 23.38 -5.15
CA LEU A 551 -11.48 22.82 -3.93
C LEU A 551 -10.03 22.35 -4.17
N LEU A 552 -9.80 21.59 -5.24
CA LEU A 552 -8.47 21.12 -5.63
C LEU A 552 -7.50 22.27 -5.88
N SER A 553 -7.89 23.22 -6.73
CA SER A 553 -7.05 24.36 -7.10
C SER A 553 -6.76 25.23 -5.88
N THR A 554 -7.73 25.38 -4.97
CA THR A 554 -7.54 26.10 -3.70
C THR A 554 -6.56 25.40 -2.76
N GLY A 555 -6.56 24.07 -2.71
CA GLY A 555 -5.58 23.29 -1.93
C GLY A 555 -4.16 23.51 -2.45
N VAL A 556 -3.98 23.40 -3.76
CA VAL A 556 -2.70 23.64 -4.44
C VAL A 556 -2.22 25.08 -4.25
N LEU A 557 -3.10 26.06 -4.44
CA LEU A 557 -2.81 27.49 -4.24
C LEU A 557 -2.28 27.79 -2.82
N GLN A 558 -2.80 27.10 -1.81
CA GLN A 558 -2.37 27.28 -0.42
C GLN A 558 -1.00 26.64 -0.11
N GLY A 559 -0.54 25.71 -0.95
CA GLY A 559 0.77 25.08 -0.83
C GLY A 559 1.91 25.88 -1.47
N ILE A 560 1.62 26.91 -2.27
CA ILE A 560 2.65 27.75 -2.89
C ILE A 560 3.28 28.63 -1.80
N PRO A 561 4.60 28.51 -1.55
CA PRO A 561 5.25 29.29 -0.51
C PRO A 561 5.28 30.79 -0.87
N LYS A 562 5.21 31.64 0.16
CA LYS A 562 5.01 33.10 0.01
C LYS A 562 6.25 33.84 -0.48
N ASP A 563 7.43 33.28 -0.20
CA ASP A 563 8.74 33.74 -0.64
C ASP A 563 8.83 33.93 -2.16
N LEU A 564 8.17 33.07 -2.96
CA LEU A 564 8.09 33.22 -4.41
C LEU A 564 7.37 34.51 -4.83
N TYR A 565 6.33 34.92 -4.10
CA TYR A 565 5.58 36.14 -4.39
C TYR A 565 6.35 37.38 -3.92
N GLU A 566 7.05 37.29 -2.79
CA GLU A 566 7.92 38.35 -2.26
C GLU A 566 9.11 38.61 -3.20
N ALA A 567 9.79 37.55 -3.67
CA ALA A 567 10.86 37.65 -4.66
C ALA A 567 10.37 38.30 -5.97
N ALA A 568 9.21 37.89 -6.45
CA ALA A 568 8.61 38.47 -7.65
C ALA A 568 8.27 39.96 -7.49
N GLU A 569 7.85 40.38 -6.30
CA GLU A 569 7.59 41.79 -5.99
C GLU A 569 8.89 42.62 -5.96
N ILE A 570 9.99 42.04 -5.46
CA ILE A 570 11.34 42.65 -5.52
C ILE A 570 11.79 42.82 -6.97
N ASP A 571 11.52 41.84 -7.84
CA ASP A 571 11.78 41.90 -9.29
C ASP A 571 10.80 42.81 -10.06
N GLY A 572 9.87 43.47 -9.36
CA GLY A 572 8.92 44.43 -9.92
C GLY A 572 7.65 43.84 -10.53
N ALA A 573 7.44 42.52 -10.45
CA ALA A 573 6.22 41.88 -10.92
C ALA A 573 5.07 42.15 -9.94
N LYS A 574 3.95 42.71 -10.43
CA LYS A 574 2.78 43.07 -9.58
C LYS A 574 1.46 42.51 -10.10
N GLY A 575 0.61 42.09 -9.15
CA GLY A 575 -0.79 41.74 -9.40
C GLY A 575 -0.98 40.65 -10.48
N PHE A 576 -1.58 41.03 -11.62
CA PHE A 576 -1.90 40.09 -12.70
C PHE A 576 -0.67 39.44 -13.33
N GLN A 577 0.49 40.12 -13.30
CA GLN A 577 1.75 39.52 -13.76
C GLN A 577 2.17 38.33 -12.90
N GLN A 578 2.04 38.44 -11.57
CA GLN A 578 2.31 37.33 -10.65
C GLN A 578 1.29 36.20 -10.88
N THR A 579 0.02 36.52 -11.09
CA THR A 579 -1.01 35.51 -11.39
C THR A 579 -0.70 34.75 -12.68
N LEU A 580 -0.40 35.43 -13.79
CA LEU A 580 -0.14 34.79 -15.08
C LEU A 580 1.21 34.05 -15.13
N ARG A 581 2.26 34.59 -14.51
CA ARG A 581 3.63 34.05 -14.65
C ARG A 581 4.03 33.07 -13.55
N ILE A 582 3.40 33.14 -12.37
CA ILE A 582 3.75 32.30 -11.21
C ILE A 582 2.57 31.41 -10.86
N THR A 583 1.44 32.01 -10.48
CA THR A 583 0.31 31.27 -9.91
C THR A 583 -0.30 30.28 -10.92
N ILE A 584 -0.72 30.74 -12.10
CA ILE A 584 -1.41 29.89 -13.07
C ILE A 584 -0.52 28.73 -13.54
N PRO A 585 0.74 28.96 -13.96
CA PRO A 585 1.63 27.87 -14.37
C PRO A 585 1.85 26.84 -13.25
N LEU A 586 2.12 27.27 -12.01
CA LEU A 586 2.34 26.36 -10.90
C LEU A 586 1.09 25.54 -10.56
N VAL A 587 -0.08 26.19 -10.50
CA VAL A 587 -1.32 25.48 -10.15
C VAL A 587 -1.73 24.53 -11.28
N LEU A 588 -1.69 24.96 -12.54
CA LEU A 588 -2.00 24.07 -13.66
C LEU A 588 -1.04 22.89 -13.72
N PHE A 589 0.26 23.11 -13.46
CA PHE A 589 1.25 22.04 -13.42
C PHE A 589 0.95 21.01 -12.33
N GLN A 590 0.65 21.46 -11.11
CA GLN A 590 0.37 20.56 -9.99
C GLN A 590 -1.02 19.89 -10.10
N THR A 591 -1.99 20.57 -10.71
CA THR A 591 -3.35 20.03 -10.88
C THR A 591 -3.53 19.21 -12.16
N ALA A 592 -2.64 19.31 -13.15
CA ALA A 592 -2.79 18.67 -14.47
C ALA A 592 -3.15 17.16 -14.41
N PRO A 593 -2.50 16.31 -13.59
CA PRO A 593 -2.88 14.90 -13.46
C PRO A 593 -4.34 14.71 -13.01
N LEU A 594 -4.78 15.55 -12.06
CA LEU A 594 -6.13 15.50 -11.52
C LEU A 594 -7.17 16.05 -12.51
N LEU A 595 -6.78 17.00 -13.35
CA LEU A 595 -7.64 17.51 -14.42
C LEU A 595 -7.87 16.44 -15.50
N ILE A 596 -6.86 15.61 -15.83
CA ILE A 596 -7.03 14.46 -16.74
C ILE A 596 -8.11 13.52 -16.21
N ASN A 597 -8.11 13.22 -14.91
CA ASN A 597 -9.14 12.38 -14.29
C ASN A 597 -10.55 12.96 -14.44
N GLN A 598 -10.69 14.29 -14.50
CA GLN A 598 -11.99 14.93 -14.72
C GLN A 598 -12.55 14.69 -16.14
N TYR A 599 -11.68 14.61 -17.15
CA TYR A 599 -12.12 14.25 -18.49
C TYR A 599 -12.59 12.79 -18.52
N THR A 600 -11.85 11.87 -17.88
CA THR A 600 -12.23 10.46 -17.77
C THR A 600 -13.54 10.27 -17.00
N PHE A 601 -13.74 11.05 -15.92
CA PHE A 601 -14.99 11.05 -15.15
C PHE A 601 -16.18 11.53 -15.99
N ASN A 602 -16.06 12.67 -16.67
CA ASN A 602 -17.16 13.22 -17.46
C ASN A 602 -17.51 12.39 -18.69
N PHE A 603 -16.53 11.72 -19.30
CA PHE A 603 -16.78 10.75 -20.36
C PHE A 603 -17.73 9.63 -19.91
N ASN A 604 -17.62 9.20 -18.66
CA ASN A 604 -18.42 8.13 -18.08
C ASN A 604 -19.49 8.63 -17.09
N ASN A 605 -19.96 9.88 -17.23
CA ASN A 605 -20.91 10.48 -16.29
C ASN A 605 -22.35 10.00 -16.55
N PHE A 606 -22.64 8.77 -16.14
CA PHE A 606 -23.96 8.15 -16.28
C PHE A 606 -25.06 8.91 -15.53
N SER A 607 -24.77 9.31 -14.28
CA SER A 607 -25.78 9.80 -13.34
C SER A 607 -26.46 11.08 -13.83
N ILE A 608 -25.70 12.04 -14.38
CA ILE A 608 -26.28 13.31 -14.83
C ILE A 608 -27.27 13.13 -15.99
N ILE A 609 -26.97 12.22 -16.91
CA ILE A 609 -27.81 11.94 -18.08
C ILE A 609 -29.05 11.15 -17.68
N TYR A 610 -28.83 10.07 -16.93
CA TYR A 610 -29.91 9.14 -16.58
C TYR A 610 -30.95 9.79 -15.67
N LEU A 611 -30.50 10.52 -14.65
CA LEU A 611 -31.38 11.16 -13.67
C LEU A 611 -32.06 12.42 -14.21
N PHE A 612 -31.47 13.11 -15.19
CA PHE A 612 -32.07 14.32 -15.75
C PHE A 612 -33.30 14.00 -16.62
N ASN A 613 -33.16 13.21 -17.67
CA ASN A 613 -34.29 12.83 -18.53
C ASN A 613 -34.09 11.46 -19.21
N ARG A 614 -33.29 10.57 -18.61
CA ARG A 614 -32.97 9.24 -19.14
C ARG A 614 -32.36 9.27 -20.55
N GLY A 615 -31.58 10.30 -20.88
CA GLY A 615 -30.91 10.42 -22.19
C GLY A 615 -31.80 10.93 -23.33
N GLY A 616 -33.04 11.36 -23.04
CA GLY A 616 -33.94 11.95 -24.03
C GLY A 616 -33.43 13.31 -24.57
N PRO A 617 -34.09 13.89 -25.58
CA PRO A 617 -35.27 13.36 -26.28
C PRO A 617 -34.96 12.16 -27.18
N PHE A 618 -35.97 11.31 -27.43
CA PHE A 618 -35.82 10.08 -28.20
C PHE A 618 -36.27 10.29 -29.65
N PHE A 619 -35.41 9.93 -30.61
CA PHE A 619 -35.69 9.97 -32.04
C PHE A 619 -35.42 8.60 -32.65
N PRO A 620 -36.41 7.69 -32.66
CA PRO A 620 -36.26 6.32 -33.17
C PRO A 620 -35.67 6.21 -34.57
N SER A 621 -35.97 7.18 -35.46
CA SER A 621 -35.45 7.21 -36.83
C SER A 621 -33.95 7.45 -36.93
N LEU A 622 -33.33 8.06 -35.91
CA LEU A 622 -31.91 8.45 -35.90
C LEU A 622 -31.07 7.60 -34.95
N TYR A 623 -31.62 7.22 -33.80
CA TYR A 623 -30.89 6.54 -32.72
C TYR A 623 -31.39 5.10 -32.48
N GLY A 624 -32.30 4.62 -33.31
CA GLY A 624 -33.03 3.37 -33.07
C GLY A 624 -33.93 3.46 -31.82
N ASN A 625 -34.62 2.38 -31.49
CA ASN A 625 -35.45 2.28 -30.27
C ASN A 625 -34.61 2.11 -28.99
N LEU A 626 -33.29 2.24 -29.05
CA LEU A 626 -32.35 1.86 -27.98
C LEU A 626 -31.61 3.04 -27.35
N ALA A 627 -31.66 4.24 -27.95
CA ALA A 627 -30.94 5.41 -27.47
C ALA A 627 -31.72 6.71 -27.66
N GLY A 628 -31.38 7.71 -26.86
CA GLY A 628 -31.84 9.09 -26.97
C GLY A 628 -30.69 10.02 -27.36
N SER A 629 -31.06 11.24 -27.74
CA SER A 629 -30.13 12.21 -28.31
C SER A 629 -29.17 12.87 -27.32
N SER A 630 -29.39 12.74 -26.01
CA SER A 630 -28.45 13.22 -24.98
C SER A 630 -27.68 12.09 -24.29
N ASP A 631 -27.90 10.84 -24.68
CA ASP A 631 -27.15 9.70 -24.13
C ASP A 631 -25.65 9.86 -24.33
N LEU A 632 -24.88 9.54 -23.29
CA LEU A 632 -23.46 9.28 -23.42
C LEU A 632 -23.26 7.79 -23.71
N LEU A 633 -22.06 7.41 -24.15
CA LEU A 633 -21.77 5.99 -24.40
C LEU A 633 -22.05 5.11 -23.18
N ILE A 634 -21.77 5.59 -21.96
CA ILE A 634 -22.07 4.83 -20.74
C ILE A 634 -23.58 4.64 -20.49
N SER A 635 -24.41 5.67 -20.74
CA SER A 635 -25.86 5.54 -20.57
C SER A 635 -26.48 4.72 -21.69
N TYR A 636 -25.88 4.76 -22.87
CA TYR A 636 -26.21 3.89 -23.97
C TYR A 636 -25.88 2.42 -23.69
N ILE A 637 -24.67 2.12 -23.21
CA ILE A 637 -24.27 0.77 -22.77
C ILE A 637 -25.26 0.25 -21.72
N TYR A 638 -25.60 1.06 -20.72
CA TYR A 638 -26.58 0.68 -19.70
C TYR A 638 -27.94 0.31 -20.30
N LYS A 639 -28.44 1.08 -21.26
CA LYS A 639 -29.69 0.75 -21.96
C LYS A 639 -29.56 -0.55 -22.75
N LEU A 640 -28.44 -0.74 -23.46
CA LEU A 640 -28.18 -1.98 -24.20
C LEU A 640 -28.17 -3.20 -23.27
N THR A 641 -27.39 -3.17 -22.20
CA THR A 641 -27.12 -4.36 -21.38
C THR A 641 -28.20 -4.60 -20.33
N VAL A 642 -28.65 -3.57 -19.62
CA VAL A 642 -29.56 -3.70 -18.47
C VAL A 642 -31.02 -3.65 -18.92
N GLN A 643 -31.37 -2.74 -19.82
CA GLN A 643 -32.78 -2.58 -20.23
C GLN A 643 -33.15 -3.52 -21.39
N ASN A 644 -32.23 -3.75 -22.31
CA ASN A 644 -32.49 -4.50 -23.54
C ASN A 644 -31.68 -5.80 -23.65
N GLN A 645 -30.93 -6.19 -22.62
CA GLN A 645 -30.22 -7.48 -22.53
C GLN A 645 -29.20 -7.80 -23.65
N TYR A 646 -28.77 -6.80 -24.43
CA TYR A 646 -27.69 -6.90 -25.41
C TYR A 646 -26.31 -6.85 -24.74
N GLN A 647 -25.98 -7.86 -23.94
CA GLN A 647 -24.76 -7.90 -23.12
C GLN A 647 -23.47 -8.05 -23.95
N GLY A 648 -23.46 -8.90 -24.96
CA GLY A 648 -22.28 -9.16 -25.82
C GLY A 648 -21.79 -7.90 -26.53
N ILE A 649 -22.68 -7.25 -27.30
CA ILE A 649 -22.35 -6.01 -27.99
C ILE A 649 -22.10 -4.84 -27.03
N GLY A 650 -22.83 -4.76 -25.91
CA GLY A 650 -22.58 -3.76 -24.87
C GLY A 650 -21.20 -3.90 -24.23
N ALA A 651 -20.76 -5.14 -24.00
CA ALA A 651 -19.41 -5.44 -23.54
C ALA A 651 -18.35 -5.07 -24.59
N ALA A 652 -18.57 -5.37 -25.87
CA ALA A 652 -17.67 -4.96 -26.95
C ALA A 652 -17.49 -3.44 -27.03
N ILE A 653 -18.58 -2.68 -26.97
CA ILE A 653 -18.54 -1.22 -26.92
C ILE A 653 -17.75 -0.75 -25.69
N THR A 654 -17.99 -1.35 -24.51
CA THR A 654 -17.28 -1.03 -23.26
C THR A 654 -15.77 -1.24 -23.39
N ILE A 655 -15.33 -2.35 -23.99
CA ILE A 655 -13.90 -2.64 -24.19
C ILE A 655 -13.25 -1.65 -25.16
N VAL A 656 -13.88 -1.36 -26.30
CA VAL A 656 -13.35 -0.38 -27.28
C VAL A 656 -13.15 0.98 -26.62
N ILE A 657 -14.17 1.46 -25.90
CA ILE A 657 -14.12 2.74 -25.21
C ILE A 657 -13.03 2.75 -24.13
N SER A 658 -12.94 1.68 -23.34
CA SER A 658 -11.95 1.56 -22.28
C SER A 658 -10.54 1.64 -22.83
N LEU A 659 -10.24 0.95 -23.93
CA LEU A 659 -8.94 1.01 -24.60
C LEU A 659 -8.62 2.41 -25.13
N VAL A 660 -9.59 3.08 -25.75
CA VAL A 660 -9.41 4.47 -26.23
C VAL A 660 -9.14 5.42 -25.07
N LEU A 661 -9.90 5.31 -23.96
CA LEU A 661 -9.70 6.13 -22.77
C LEU A 661 -8.36 5.86 -22.09
N MET A 662 -7.95 4.59 -21.99
CA MET A 662 -6.64 4.22 -21.47
C MET A 662 -5.53 4.83 -22.32
N PHE A 663 -5.65 4.76 -23.65
CA PHE A 663 -4.68 5.36 -24.56
C PHE A 663 -4.59 6.89 -24.41
N ILE A 664 -5.72 7.59 -24.37
CA ILE A 664 -5.77 9.05 -24.17
C ILE A 664 -5.20 9.42 -22.80
N SER A 665 -5.58 8.68 -21.75
CA SER A 665 -5.07 8.90 -20.38
C SER A 665 -3.57 8.70 -20.34
N TYR A 666 -3.05 7.61 -20.93
CA TYR A 666 -1.62 7.32 -21.02
C TYR A 666 -0.85 8.46 -21.71
N LEU A 667 -1.35 8.98 -22.84
CA LEU A 667 -0.75 10.13 -23.51
C LEU A 667 -0.73 11.38 -22.63
N GLY A 668 -1.82 11.63 -21.88
CA GLY A 668 -1.91 12.74 -20.93
C GLY A 668 -0.89 12.60 -19.79
N TYR A 669 -0.82 11.44 -19.16
CA TYR A 669 0.12 11.15 -18.07
C TYR A 669 1.58 11.21 -18.53
N ARG A 670 1.92 10.58 -19.66
CA ARG A 670 3.29 10.58 -20.22
C ARG A 670 3.83 11.99 -20.50
N ASN A 671 2.95 12.92 -20.86
CA ASN A 671 3.34 14.29 -21.19
C ASN A 671 3.50 15.18 -19.94
N THR A 672 3.16 14.69 -18.75
CA THR A 672 3.33 15.41 -17.49
C THR A 672 4.74 15.17 -16.93
N LYS A 673 5.46 16.24 -16.51
CA LYS A 673 6.81 16.10 -15.97
C LYS A 673 6.91 15.21 -14.72
N ALA A 674 5.83 15.13 -13.93
CA ALA A 674 5.74 14.20 -12.80
C ALA A 674 5.97 12.72 -13.18
N PHE A 675 5.82 12.35 -14.46
CA PHE A 675 6.13 11.01 -14.98
C PHE A 675 7.47 10.94 -15.73
N LYS A 676 8.11 12.09 -16.00
CA LYS A 676 9.41 12.18 -16.71
C LYS A 676 10.60 12.35 -15.77
N GLU A 677 10.35 12.75 -14.53
CA GLU A 677 11.38 13.05 -13.52
C GLU A 677 11.47 11.98 -12.41
N ASP A 678 10.66 10.90 -12.49
CA ASP A 678 10.77 9.68 -11.66
C ASP A 678 11.43 8.51 -12.42
#